data_AF-A0A7Z9Y316-F1
#
_entry.id   AF-A0A7Z9Y316-F1
#
_cell.length_a   1.000
_cell.length_b   1.000
_cell.length_c   1.000
_cell.angle_alpha   90.00
_cell.angle_beta   90.00
_cell.angle_gamma   90.00
#
_symmetry.space_group_name_H-M   'P 1'
#
loop_
_entity.id
_entity.type
_entity.pdbx_description
1 polymer ?
#
loop_
_entity_poly.entity_id
_entity_poly.type
_entity_poly.pdbx_seq_one_letter_code
_entity_poly.pdbx_strand_id
1 'polypeptide(L)'
;MEKKQQESENIRYRRELAGLIGVRSKVQVRDSTMLSLVYTPGVAEPCLEIARNAWRSFDVTCRGNTVAIVSDGSAAFGLGNVGPEAILPVLESKAIILKNFAGVDALPLALRHESVDQFVNTILNLSPTFGAIALEDMSSPNGPAITNRLERALNIPLVNHHREGVAIGVLAGLINAARLTGKKLPEMRIVINGSGTAGLGTAFILHRYGVENVVVCDRHGAIYKYRPLGMNWAKWEIAHISNPEREQGDLTEILQGADAFVGFASRTQLTAENIKSMADDPILFTFASPIEITPQKARAAGAAVVATAHSTYPNQMEITAVIPGVFRGLLDVRATTFHPLAQIAAAETIAATITAEELHADYIYPKVIDYRVAPKVAAAVARVSQEVGVAKEDKYSPEDIEERTRRFVYEGHLPIPPQSSEPLDVAQESLELHDRFQGLLEIYSKLPIKDEHTLNTFYLPPQAMEPTKLILEEPEQVFELTPRANLVGVVSDGTAVLGLGNIGGRAALPVMEGKAILFHTFAGVEAFPICLSTQDPDEIIAIVKELEPTFGGINLEDISAPRCFYIEKKLREETDIPIFHDDQHGTAVIVLAGILNACRLTGKQTSDLQVVVNGAGASAVAVTKLLMSMGVQDVIMVDSRGAIYKGRKNLNWIKEEMAEVTNQGKVKGNLAKVVKGRDVFIGLSVPGVLTGEMIKTMAKDPMIFALANPTPEIMPDEALAAGAAIVATGRSDLPNQVNNSLAFPGIFRGALDTRVRNITDSMKIAAAQAIAGLVLDEKLRPDWIIPLGTDFSVAPAVAEAVARNAIETGEARKIVDPASIAAKVRRFVYEER
;
A
#
# COMPACT_ATOMS: atom_id res chain seq x y z
N MET A 1 45.10 -9.35 -7.49
CA MET A 1 44.30 -8.90 -6.33
C MET A 1 43.48 -7.72 -6.80
N GLU A 2 42.33 -8.01 -7.39
CA GLU A 2 41.39 -7.00 -7.89
C GLU A 2 40.73 -6.30 -6.70
N LYS A 3 40.65 -4.97 -6.76
CA LYS A 3 39.88 -4.17 -5.80
C LYS A 3 38.42 -4.63 -5.86
N LYS A 4 37.97 -5.42 -4.87
CA LYS A 4 36.53 -5.47 -4.55
C LYS A 4 36.10 -4.02 -4.30
N GLN A 5 35.28 -3.49 -5.19
CA GLN A 5 34.72 -2.16 -5.04
C GLN A 5 33.93 -2.16 -3.72
N GLN A 6 34.32 -1.29 -2.80
CA GLN A 6 33.69 -1.21 -1.49
C GLN A 6 32.22 -0.83 -1.70
N GLU A 7 31.32 -1.69 -1.24
CA GLU A 7 29.87 -1.50 -1.32
C GLU A 7 29.49 -0.15 -0.70
N SER A 8 28.63 0.61 -1.38
CA SER A 8 28.24 1.93 -0.89
C SER A 8 27.38 1.81 0.37
N GLU A 9 27.35 2.88 1.16
CA GLU A 9 26.55 2.93 2.37
C GLU A 9 25.04 2.74 2.08
N ASN A 10 24.54 3.30 0.97
CA ASN A 10 23.13 3.16 0.58
C ASN A 10 22.78 1.68 0.35
N ILE A 11 23.58 0.97 -0.44
CA ILE A 11 23.34 -0.44 -0.76
C ILE A 11 23.43 -1.31 0.49
N ARG A 12 24.46 -1.10 1.34
CA ARG A 12 24.62 -1.84 2.60
C ARG A 12 23.39 -1.71 3.50
N TYR A 13 22.92 -0.49 3.76
CA TYR A 13 21.75 -0.26 4.62
C TYR A 13 20.47 -0.87 4.04
N ARG A 14 20.25 -0.75 2.72
CA ARG A 14 19.08 -1.36 2.07
C ARG A 14 19.08 -2.89 2.21
N ARG A 15 20.23 -3.55 2.07
CA ARG A 15 20.35 -5.00 2.27
C ARG A 15 20.12 -5.43 3.72
N GLU A 16 20.65 -4.67 4.69
CA GLU A 16 20.49 -4.95 6.12
C GLU A 16 19.04 -4.76 6.59
N LEU A 17 18.34 -3.74 6.06
CA LEU A 17 17.01 -3.34 6.47
C LEU A 17 15.88 -3.89 5.57
N ALA A 18 16.24 -4.55 4.46
CA ALA A 18 15.34 -4.94 3.39
C ALA A 18 14.48 -3.76 2.90
N GLY A 19 15.16 -2.72 2.40
CA GLY A 19 14.57 -1.43 2.01
C GLY A 19 14.60 -0.37 3.10
N LEU A 20 13.94 0.78 2.87
CA LEU A 20 13.97 1.95 3.76
C LEU A 20 12.68 2.21 4.54
N ILE A 21 11.58 1.55 4.15
CA ILE A 21 10.29 1.63 4.85
C ILE A 21 9.92 0.29 5.47
N GLY A 22 9.02 0.32 6.45
CA GLY A 22 8.30 -0.85 6.92
C GLY A 22 6.86 -0.54 7.28
N VAL A 23 6.05 -1.58 7.45
CA VAL A 23 4.65 -1.48 7.88
C VAL A 23 4.47 -2.17 9.22
N ARG A 24 3.87 -1.49 10.20
CA ARG A 24 3.66 -2.02 11.54
C ARG A 24 2.33 -1.59 12.15
N SER A 25 1.96 -2.26 13.23
CA SER A 25 0.82 -1.87 14.07
C SER A 25 1.17 -0.69 14.97
N LYS A 26 0.25 0.27 15.12
CA LYS A 26 0.32 1.35 16.13
C LYS A 26 -0.02 0.85 17.54
N VAL A 27 -0.67 -0.31 17.63
CA VAL A 27 -1.09 -0.94 18.90
C VAL A 27 -0.48 -2.33 19.04
N GLN A 28 -0.14 -2.75 20.26
CA GLN A 28 0.47 -4.06 20.48
C GLN A 28 -0.58 -5.13 20.78
N VAL A 29 -0.59 -6.21 20.00
CA VAL A 29 -1.47 -7.37 20.22
C VAL A 29 -0.73 -8.38 21.11
N ARG A 30 -0.95 -8.30 22.41
CA ARG A 30 -0.30 -9.17 23.43
C ARG A 30 -1.22 -10.24 24.01
N ASP A 31 -2.52 -10.04 23.93
CA ASP A 31 -3.53 -10.92 24.52
C ASP A 31 -4.79 -11.00 23.64
N SER A 32 -5.73 -11.85 24.04
CA SER A 32 -6.98 -12.08 23.34
C SER A 32 -7.91 -10.86 23.37
N THR A 33 -7.84 -10.01 24.41
CA THR A 33 -8.64 -8.80 24.51
C THR A 33 -8.25 -7.82 23.41
N MET A 34 -6.96 -7.47 23.30
CA MET A 34 -6.48 -6.61 22.22
C MET A 34 -6.73 -7.22 20.85
N LEU A 35 -6.55 -8.54 20.69
CA LEU A 35 -6.86 -9.23 19.43
C LEU A 35 -8.33 -9.05 19.04
N SER A 36 -9.25 -9.10 20.01
CA SER A 36 -10.69 -8.94 19.77
C SER A 36 -11.12 -7.53 19.38
N LEU A 37 -10.31 -6.51 19.71
CA LEU A 37 -10.53 -5.11 19.33
C LEU A 37 -9.95 -4.77 17.95
N VAL A 38 -8.76 -5.29 17.65
CA VAL A 38 -8.04 -5.07 16.37
C VAL A 38 -8.60 -5.94 15.24
N TYR A 39 -9.20 -7.08 15.61
CA TYR A 39 -9.74 -8.06 14.68
C TYR A 39 -11.13 -8.51 15.14
N THR A 40 -11.51 -9.76 14.88
CA THR A 40 -12.86 -10.25 15.19
C THR A 40 -13.05 -10.51 16.70
N PRO A 41 -14.23 -10.20 17.26
CA PRO A 41 -15.41 -9.65 16.59
C PRO A 41 -15.49 -8.11 16.52
N GLY A 42 -14.67 -7.36 17.27
CA GLY A 42 -14.82 -5.91 17.44
C GLY A 42 -14.73 -5.10 16.15
N VAL A 43 -13.83 -5.49 15.24
CA VAL A 43 -13.57 -4.80 13.95
C VAL A 43 -14.80 -4.65 13.05
N ALA A 44 -15.87 -5.42 13.31
CA ALA A 44 -17.13 -5.29 12.58
C ALA A 44 -17.77 -3.90 12.74
N GLU A 45 -17.64 -3.24 13.90
CA GLU A 45 -18.29 -1.94 14.12
C GLU A 45 -17.65 -0.80 13.30
N PRO A 46 -16.31 -0.63 13.24
CA PRO A 46 -15.67 0.27 12.28
C PRO A 46 -16.12 0.04 10.83
N CYS A 47 -16.28 -1.21 10.40
CA CYS A 47 -16.78 -1.55 9.06
C CYS A 47 -18.21 -1.05 8.84
N LEU A 48 -19.10 -1.28 9.80
CA LEU A 48 -20.49 -0.83 9.74
C LEU A 48 -20.58 0.70 9.73
N GLU A 49 -19.74 1.40 10.49
CA GLU A 49 -19.66 2.86 10.48
C GLU A 49 -19.26 3.41 9.11
N ILE A 50 -18.28 2.79 8.44
CA ILE A 50 -17.90 3.17 7.06
C ILE A 50 -19.01 2.85 6.07
N ALA A 51 -19.70 1.71 6.22
CA ALA A 51 -20.82 1.34 5.37
C ALA A 51 -21.99 2.34 5.50
N ARG A 52 -22.21 2.90 6.71
CA ARG A 52 -23.18 3.98 6.96
C ARG A 52 -22.70 5.32 6.39
N ASN A 53 -21.43 5.65 6.57
CA ASN A 53 -20.81 6.87 6.07
C ASN A 53 -19.39 6.62 5.56
N ALA A 54 -19.23 6.60 4.24
CA ALA A 54 -17.95 6.33 3.59
C ALA A 54 -16.79 7.25 4.04
N TRP A 55 -17.07 8.49 4.48
CA TRP A 55 -16.04 9.43 4.96
C TRP A 55 -15.44 9.02 6.30
N ARG A 56 -16.14 8.22 7.12
CA ARG A 56 -15.59 7.65 8.35
C ARG A 56 -14.34 6.80 8.09
N SER A 57 -14.12 6.32 6.87
CA SER A 57 -12.87 5.61 6.52
C SER A 57 -11.62 6.48 6.72
N PHE A 58 -11.71 7.81 6.70
CA PHE A 58 -10.58 8.68 7.05
C PHE A 58 -10.35 8.79 8.57
N ASP A 59 -11.35 8.49 9.39
CA ASP A 59 -11.27 8.55 10.85
C ASP A 59 -10.84 7.23 11.46
N VAL A 60 -11.42 6.11 11.00
CA VAL A 60 -11.28 4.80 11.66
C VAL A 60 -10.29 3.88 10.97
N THR A 61 -9.57 4.37 9.95
CA THR A 61 -8.56 3.60 9.21
C THR A 61 -7.35 4.47 8.84
N CYS A 62 -6.24 3.81 8.47
CA CYS A 62 -4.99 4.42 8.03
C CYS A 62 -5.16 5.26 6.77
N ARG A 63 -6.28 5.13 6.05
CA ARG A 63 -6.62 5.93 4.86
C ARG A 63 -6.49 7.42 5.13
N GLY A 64 -6.87 7.87 6.34
CA GLY A 64 -6.76 9.28 6.75
C GLY A 64 -5.35 9.85 6.72
N ASN A 65 -4.31 9.00 6.71
CA ASN A 65 -2.92 9.41 6.70
C ASN A 65 -2.07 8.79 5.58
N THR A 66 -2.68 7.99 4.70
CA THR A 66 -1.94 7.20 3.70
C THR A 66 -1.98 7.83 2.31
N VAL A 67 -0.81 7.95 1.70
CA VAL A 67 -0.60 8.35 0.30
C VAL A 67 -0.07 7.16 -0.52
N ALA A 68 -0.64 6.91 -1.69
CA ALA A 68 -0.01 6.05 -2.69
C ALA A 68 0.97 6.87 -3.52
N ILE A 69 2.27 6.55 -3.48
CA ILE A 69 3.28 7.13 -4.38
C ILE A 69 3.42 6.21 -5.57
N VAL A 70 2.94 6.64 -6.73
CA VAL A 70 2.75 5.79 -7.90
C VAL A 70 3.68 6.20 -9.03
N SER A 71 4.35 5.22 -9.63
CA SER A 71 5.11 5.40 -10.87
C SER A 71 5.06 4.15 -11.76
N ASP A 72 5.27 4.34 -13.06
CA ASP A 72 5.55 3.26 -14.01
C ASP A 72 7.06 3.10 -14.31
N GLY A 73 7.90 3.93 -13.69
CA GLY A 73 9.35 3.93 -13.90
C GLY A 73 9.79 4.45 -15.27
N SER A 74 8.90 5.10 -16.02
CA SER A 74 9.21 5.52 -17.40
C SER A 74 10.13 6.75 -17.52
N ALA A 75 10.38 7.49 -16.42
CA ALA A 75 11.25 8.67 -16.41
C ALA A 75 12.11 8.85 -15.15
N ALA A 76 12.63 7.76 -14.57
CA ALA A 76 13.40 7.77 -13.31
C ALA A 76 14.69 8.63 -13.38
N PHE A 77 14.77 9.72 -12.61
CA PHE A 77 16.00 10.50 -12.31
C PHE A 77 16.99 10.70 -13.49
N GLY A 78 16.51 10.91 -14.71
CA GLY A 78 17.36 11.08 -15.89
C GLY A 78 18.03 9.79 -16.43
N LEU A 79 17.78 8.62 -15.81
CA LEU A 79 18.08 7.29 -16.38
C LEU A 79 17.11 6.93 -17.52
N GLY A 80 16.00 7.65 -17.64
CA GLY A 80 14.96 7.36 -18.61
C GLY A 80 14.02 6.27 -18.10
N ASN A 81 13.63 5.36 -19.00
CA ASN A 81 12.75 4.27 -18.64
C ASN A 81 13.55 3.14 -17.99
N VAL A 82 13.33 2.92 -16.70
CA VAL A 82 13.95 1.84 -15.90
C VAL A 82 12.98 0.69 -15.62
N GLY A 83 11.70 0.88 -15.93
CA GLY A 83 10.64 -0.08 -15.61
C GLY A 83 10.17 -0.05 -14.14
N PRO A 84 9.09 -0.77 -13.82
CA PRO A 84 8.42 -0.65 -12.53
C PRO A 84 9.23 -1.25 -11.38
N GLU A 85 9.95 -2.34 -11.54
CA GLU A 85 10.72 -2.92 -10.43
C GLU A 85 11.89 -2.03 -10.00
N ALA A 86 12.58 -1.40 -10.98
CA ALA A 86 13.77 -0.60 -10.71
C ALA A 86 13.45 0.80 -10.17
N ILE A 87 12.21 1.29 -10.28
CA ILE A 87 11.79 2.58 -9.69
C ILE A 87 11.53 2.49 -8.17
N LEU A 88 11.30 1.29 -7.62
CA LEU A 88 10.94 1.13 -6.20
C LEU A 88 11.88 1.83 -5.20
N PRO A 89 13.22 1.77 -5.35
CA PRO A 89 14.12 2.49 -4.46
C PRO A 89 13.86 4.01 -4.42
N VAL A 90 13.49 4.61 -5.55
CA VAL A 90 13.16 6.03 -5.68
C VAL A 90 11.88 6.35 -4.91
N LEU A 91 10.83 5.55 -5.13
CA LEU A 91 9.54 5.73 -4.48
C LEU A 91 9.65 5.55 -2.95
N GLU A 92 10.45 4.60 -2.49
CA GLU A 92 10.76 4.44 -1.06
C GLU A 92 11.45 5.67 -0.46
N SER A 93 12.43 6.24 -1.18
CA SER A 93 13.11 7.44 -0.75
C SER A 93 12.14 8.61 -0.59
N LYS A 94 11.12 8.71 -1.46
CA LYS A 94 10.03 9.69 -1.31
C LYS A 94 9.12 9.39 -0.12
N ALA A 95 8.85 8.12 0.14
CA ALA A 95 8.02 7.70 1.27
C ALA A 95 8.68 8.07 2.61
N ILE A 96 9.99 7.83 2.78
CA ILE A 96 10.68 8.23 4.02
C ILE A 96 10.76 9.74 4.18
N ILE A 97 10.80 10.52 3.08
CA ILE A 97 10.70 11.98 3.13
C ILE A 97 9.34 12.41 3.71
N LEU A 98 8.25 11.88 3.16
CA LEU A 98 6.89 12.19 3.62
C LEU A 98 6.71 11.83 5.10
N LYS A 99 7.22 10.67 5.51
CA LYS A 99 7.14 10.23 6.89
C LYS A 99 7.97 11.12 7.82
N ASN A 100 9.24 11.40 7.51
CA ASN A 100 10.13 12.13 8.44
C ASN A 100 9.76 13.61 8.59
N PHE A 101 9.30 14.28 7.52
CA PHE A 101 9.07 15.73 7.54
C PHE A 101 7.62 16.13 7.80
N ALA A 102 6.67 15.20 7.73
CA ALA A 102 5.25 15.51 7.89
C ALA A 102 4.39 14.40 8.51
N GLY A 103 4.98 13.27 8.91
CA GLY A 103 4.24 12.16 9.51
C GLY A 103 3.22 11.52 8.57
N VAL A 104 3.41 11.67 7.26
CA VAL A 104 2.55 11.09 6.23
C VAL A 104 3.01 9.67 5.94
N ASP A 105 2.08 8.72 6.03
CA ASP A 105 2.35 7.32 5.70
C ASP A 105 2.25 7.17 4.18
N ALA A 106 3.30 6.66 3.54
CA ALA A 106 3.35 6.63 2.09
C ALA A 106 3.76 5.24 1.58
N LEU A 107 2.91 4.65 0.75
CA LEU A 107 3.15 3.35 0.13
C LEU A 107 3.68 3.54 -1.30
N PRO A 108 4.91 3.10 -1.59
CA PRO A 108 5.42 2.97 -2.94
C PRO A 108 4.58 1.98 -3.75
N LEU A 109 4.06 2.38 -4.90
CA LEU A 109 3.35 1.53 -5.86
C LEU A 109 3.97 1.68 -7.25
N ALA A 110 4.81 0.72 -7.60
CA ALA A 110 5.28 0.59 -8.97
C ALA A 110 4.27 -0.22 -9.80
N LEU A 111 3.81 0.36 -10.91
CA LEU A 111 2.78 -0.23 -11.76
C LEU A 111 3.32 -0.67 -13.12
N ARG A 112 3.03 -1.92 -13.48
CA ARG A 112 3.20 -2.41 -14.85
C ARG A 112 1.92 -2.14 -15.62
N HIS A 113 1.97 -1.41 -16.74
CA HIS A 113 0.77 -1.12 -17.56
C HIS A 113 1.11 -1.07 -19.05
N GLU A 114 0.09 -1.24 -19.88
CA GLU A 114 0.19 -1.20 -21.34
C GLU A 114 -0.42 0.09 -21.93
N SER A 115 -1.22 0.82 -21.15
CA SER A 115 -1.91 2.02 -21.62
C SER A 115 -2.22 3.02 -20.52
N VAL A 116 -2.40 4.29 -20.91
CA VAL A 116 -2.84 5.36 -20.01
C VAL A 116 -4.22 5.06 -19.39
N ASP A 117 -5.13 4.42 -20.13
CA ASP A 117 -6.44 4.05 -19.61
C ASP A 117 -6.34 3.00 -18.51
N GLN A 118 -5.50 1.98 -18.72
CA GLN A 118 -5.24 0.95 -17.73
C GLN A 118 -4.66 1.55 -16.44
N PHE A 119 -3.60 2.36 -16.54
CA PHE A 119 -3.02 3.03 -15.37
C PHE A 119 -4.05 3.87 -14.62
N VAL A 120 -4.83 4.68 -15.34
CA VAL A 120 -5.88 5.52 -14.75
C VAL A 120 -6.93 4.67 -14.02
N ASN A 121 -7.42 3.60 -14.66
CA ASN A 121 -8.42 2.71 -14.07
C ASN A 121 -7.91 2.02 -12.80
N THR A 122 -6.65 1.59 -12.77
CA THR A 122 -6.03 1.01 -11.58
C THR A 122 -5.98 1.99 -10.43
N ILE A 123 -5.56 3.24 -10.67
CA ILE A 123 -5.53 4.26 -9.61
C ILE A 123 -6.93 4.62 -9.10
N LEU A 124 -7.91 4.73 -9.99
CA LEU A 124 -9.30 4.97 -9.58
C LEU A 124 -9.80 3.84 -8.67
N ASN A 125 -9.47 2.59 -9.01
CA ASN A 125 -9.86 1.42 -8.23
C ASN A 125 -9.14 1.27 -6.90
N LEU A 126 -7.98 1.91 -6.72
CA LEU A 126 -7.25 1.97 -5.44
C LEU A 126 -7.74 3.06 -4.48
N SER A 127 -8.60 3.98 -4.95
CA SER A 127 -9.10 5.10 -4.16
C SER A 127 -9.79 4.74 -2.83
N PRO A 128 -10.38 3.54 -2.61
CA PRO A 128 -10.89 3.16 -1.29
C PRO A 128 -9.81 3.03 -0.22
N THR A 129 -8.56 2.76 -0.59
CA THR A 129 -7.45 2.50 0.32
C THR A 129 -6.73 3.77 0.75
N PHE A 130 -6.57 4.72 -0.17
CA PHE A 130 -5.70 5.87 0.02
C PHE A 130 -6.47 7.16 0.31
N GLY A 131 -5.85 8.04 1.10
CA GLY A 131 -6.33 9.38 1.38
C GLY A 131 -5.89 10.39 0.32
N ALA A 132 -4.78 10.14 -0.37
CA ALA A 132 -4.30 10.92 -1.50
C ALA A 132 -3.41 10.08 -2.44
N ILE A 133 -3.20 10.59 -3.66
CA ILE A 133 -2.33 9.98 -4.67
C ILE A 133 -1.19 10.93 -5.01
N ALA A 134 0.04 10.42 -5.00
CA ALA A 134 1.24 11.07 -5.50
C ALA A 134 1.66 10.40 -6.81
N LEU A 135 1.87 11.19 -7.88
CA LEU A 135 2.44 10.67 -9.13
C LEU A 135 3.92 11.05 -9.24
N GLU A 136 4.75 10.08 -9.61
CA GLU A 136 6.21 10.22 -9.66
C GLU A 136 6.83 9.68 -10.95
N ASP A 137 7.90 10.33 -11.42
CA ASP A 137 8.81 9.87 -12.48
C ASP A 137 8.13 9.24 -13.73
N MET A 138 7.11 9.90 -14.28
CA MET A 138 6.42 9.47 -15.50
C MET A 138 6.80 10.30 -16.73
N SER A 139 7.03 9.61 -17.84
CA SER A 139 7.42 10.22 -19.12
C SER A 139 6.29 10.97 -19.82
N SER A 140 6.64 12.01 -20.56
CA SER A 140 5.71 12.72 -21.46
C SER A 140 5.60 11.99 -22.81
N PRO A 141 4.40 11.85 -23.41
CA PRO A 141 3.16 12.57 -23.10
C PRO A 141 2.22 11.87 -22.09
N ASN A 142 2.54 10.66 -21.65
CA ASN A 142 1.65 9.86 -20.80
C ASN A 142 1.44 10.50 -19.43
N GLY A 143 2.50 10.96 -18.76
CA GLY A 143 2.42 11.55 -17.43
C GLY A 143 1.43 12.73 -17.34
N PRO A 144 1.51 13.74 -18.21
CA PRO A 144 0.51 14.81 -18.28
C PRO A 144 -0.92 14.30 -18.56
N ALA A 145 -1.09 13.30 -19.43
CA ALA A 145 -2.41 12.76 -19.76
C ALA A 145 -3.03 12.00 -18.57
N ILE A 146 -2.24 11.17 -17.88
CA ILE A 146 -2.61 10.47 -16.65
C ILE A 146 -3.02 11.49 -15.58
N THR A 147 -2.17 12.49 -15.34
CA THR A 147 -2.41 13.53 -14.33
C THR A 147 -3.75 14.23 -14.59
N ASN A 148 -3.98 14.70 -15.82
CA ASN A 148 -5.21 15.42 -16.17
C ASN A 148 -6.48 14.56 -16.02
N ARG A 149 -6.41 13.27 -16.37
CA ARG A 149 -7.55 12.36 -16.24
C ARG A 149 -7.86 12.05 -14.78
N LEU A 150 -6.83 11.80 -13.97
CA LEU A 150 -6.98 11.53 -12.55
C LEU A 150 -7.46 12.76 -11.77
N GLU A 151 -6.95 13.96 -12.06
CA GLU A 151 -7.42 15.23 -11.46
C GLU A 151 -8.93 15.43 -11.61
N ARG A 152 -9.52 14.94 -12.71
CA ARG A 152 -10.95 15.07 -13.01
C ARG A 152 -11.80 13.93 -12.43
N ALA A 153 -11.22 12.77 -12.19
CA ALA A 153 -11.93 11.56 -11.86
C ALA A 153 -11.82 11.16 -10.37
N LEU A 154 -10.75 11.56 -9.69
CA LEU A 154 -10.57 11.29 -8.26
C LEU A 154 -11.39 12.25 -7.39
N ASN A 155 -11.86 11.74 -6.26
CA ASN A 155 -12.49 12.52 -5.17
C ASN A 155 -11.57 12.66 -3.95
N ILE A 156 -10.26 12.49 -4.17
CA ILE A 156 -9.17 12.63 -3.21
C ILE A 156 -8.06 13.44 -3.90
N PRO A 157 -7.17 14.11 -3.16
CA PRO A 157 -6.18 14.96 -3.78
C PRO A 157 -5.15 14.14 -4.56
N LEU A 158 -4.83 14.64 -5.74
CA LEU A 158 -3.73 14.18 -6.58
C LEU A 158 -2.64 15.23 -6.57
N VAL A 159 -1.39 14.82 -6.36
CA VAL A 159 -0.22 15.69 -6.52
C VAL A 159 0.78 15.00 -7.43
N ASN A 160 1.11 15.59 -8.58
CA ASN A 160 2.23 15.15 -9.40
C ASN A 160 3.48 15.92 -8.95
N HIS A 161 4.43 15.21 -8.37
CA HIS A 161 5.61 15.82 -7.77
C HIS A 161 6.48 16.56 -8.79
N HIS A 162 6.53 16.08 -10.03
CA HIS A 162 7.24 16.74 -11.13
C HIS A 162 6.45 17.87 -11.79
N ARG A 163 5.15 18.01 -11.52
CA ARG A 163 4.30 19.09 -12.05
C ARG A 163 4.07 20.15 -10.99
N GLU A 164 3.23 19.86 -9.99
CA GLU A 164 2.88 20.80 -8.95
C GLU A 164 4.06 21.03 -7.99
N GLY A 165 4.76 19.97 -7.57
CA GLY A 165 5.88 20.08 -6.63
C GLY A 165 7.00 20.99 -7.14
N VAL A 166 7.45 20.75 -8.37
CA VAL A 166 8.46 21.59 -9.03
C VAL A 166 7.95 23.01 -9.24
N ALA A 167 6.73 23.19 -9.73
CA ALA A 167 6.16 24.51 -10.01
C ALA A 167 6.05 25.39 -8.74
N ILE A 168 5.62 24.81 -7.63
CA ILE A 168 5.55 25.49 -6.33
C ILE A 168 6.95 25.93 -5.87
N GLY A 169 7.94 25.02 -5.97
CA GLY A 169 9.32 25.34 -5.63
C GLY A 169 9.87 26.49 -6.48
N VAL A 170 9.66 26.43 -7.80
CA VAL A 170 10.09 27.48 -8.74
C VAL A 170 9.45 28.83 -8.42
N LEU A 171 8.14 28.87 -8.19
CA LEU A 171 7.46 30.10 -7.81
C LEU A 171 8.02 30.67 -6.50
N ALA A 172 8.24 29.84 -5.49
CA ALA A 172 8.80 30.28 -4.21
C ALA A 172 10.21 30.90 -4.38
N GLY A 173 11.08 30.24 -5.14
CA GLY A 173 12.41 30.76 -5.46
C GLY A 173 12.35 32.07 -6.24
N LEU A 174 11.46 32.18 -7.25
CA LEU A 174 11.29 33.39 -8.05
C LEU A 174 10.76 34.57 -7.22
N ILE A 175 9.85 34.34 -6.27
CA ILE A 175 9.37 35.38 -5.35
C ILE A 175 10.55 36.00 -4.59
N ASN A 176 11.42 35.18 -4.02
CA ASN A 176 12.59 35.66 -3.27
C ASN A 176 13.68 36.24 -4.16
N ALA A 177 13.92 35.68 -5.35
CA ALA A 177 14.85 36.25 -6.33
C ALA A 177 14.39 37.63 -6.83
N ALA A 178 13.09 37.80 -7.08
CA ALA A 178 12.50 39.09 -7.47
C ALA A 178 12.64 40.12 -6.34
N ARG A 179 12.35 39.75 -5.07
CA ARG A 179 12.58 40.60 -3.90
C ARG A 179 14.03 41.07 -3.80
N LEU A 180 14.99 40.16 -3.98
CA LEU A 180 16.42 40.45 -3.89
C LEU A 180 16.91 41.39 -5.00
N THR A 181 16.38 41.23 -6.22
CA THR A 181 16.76 42.04 -7.40
C THR A 181 15.92 43.32 -7.55
N GLY A 182 14.96 43.57 -6.65
CA GLY A 182 14.04 44.71 -6.74
C GLY A 182 13.05 44.61 -7.90
N LYS A 183 12.93 43.46 -8.56
CA LYS A 183 11.99 43.21 -9.66
C LYS A 183 10.60 42.87 -9.10
N LYS A 184 9.56 43.20 -9.87
CA LYS A 184 8.19 42.76 -9.57
C LYS A 184 7.87 41.53 -10.40
N LEU A 185 7.66 40.40 -9.73
CA LEU A 185 7.44 39.12 -10.40
C LEU A 185 6.33 39.14 -11.49
N PRO A 186 5.17 39.80 -11.30
CA PRO A 186 4.14 39.89 -12.34
C PRO A 186 4.60 40.56 -13.65
N GLU A 187 5.52 41.52 -13.56
CA GLU A 187 6.02 42.32 -14.69
C GLU A 187 7.25 41.68 -15.38
N MET A 188 7.81 40.61 -14.81
CA MET A 188 9.02 39.98 -15.34
C MET A 188 8.78 39.21 -16.63
N ARG A 189 9.74 39.28 -17.56
CA ARG A 189 9.81 38.39 -18.73
C ARG A 189 10.57 37.11 -18.38
N ILE A 190 9.86 35.98 -18.32
CA ILE A 190 10.40 34.69 -17.88
C ILE A 190 10.44 33.69 -19.03
N VAL A 191 11.63 33.18 -19.32
CA VAL A 191 11.84 32.15 -20.35
C VAL A 191 12.02 30.78 -19.69
N ILE A 192 11.14 29.84 -20.01
CA ILE A 192 11.19 28.46 -19.53
C ILE A 192 11.70 27.56 -20.66
N ASN A 193 12.84 26.91 -20.47
CA ASN A 193 13.37 25.96 -21.43
C ASN A 193 13.06 24.51 -21.02
N GLY A 194 12.13 23.90 -21.75
CA GLY A 194 11.62 22.55 -21.50
C GLY A 194 10.10 22.55 -21.41
N SER A 195 9.44 21.73 -22.24
CA SER A 195 7.98 21.59 -22.30
C SER A 195 7.49 20.21 -21.83
N GLY A 196 8.26 19.57 -20.94
CA GLY A 196 7.82 18.40 -20.19
C GLY A 196 6.94 18.78 -18.99
N THR A 197 6.67 17.82 -18.12
CA THR A 197 5.81 17.96 -16.94
C THR A 197 6.17 19.18 -16.07
N ALA A 198 7.45 19.34 -15.70
CA ALA A 198 7.94 20.43 -14.88
C ALA A 198 7.81 21.82 -15.53
N GLY A 199 8.21 21.95 -16.78
CA GLY A 199 8.14 23.22 -17.50
C GLY A 199 6.71 23.68 -17.76
N LEU A 200 5.82 22.75 -18.13
CA LEU A 200 4.40 23.05 -18.27
C LEU A 200 3.76 23.45 -16.93
N GLY A 201 4.01 22.68 -15.85
CA GLY A 201 3.53 23.01 -14.50
C GLY A 201 3.99 24.40 -14.04
N THR A 202 5.27 24.73 -14.25
CA THR A 202 5.86 26.03 -13.93
C THR A 202 5.17 27.16 -14.70
N ALA A 203 4.95 26.99 -16.00
CA ALA A 203 4.27 28.00 -16.81
C ALA A 203 2.81 28.22 -16.35
N PHE A 204 2.08 27.16 -16.01
CA PHE A 204 0.72 27.26 -15.50
C PHE A 204 0.64 28.00 -14.16
N ILE A 205 1.53 27.70 -13.20
CA ILE A 205 1.48 28.37 -11.88
C ILE A 205 1.88 29.85 -12.00
N LEU A 206 2.87 30.19 -12.84
CA LEU A 206 3.28 31.58 -13.05
C LEU A 206 2.17 32.41 -13.69
N HIS A 207 1.50 31.86 -14.70
CA HIS A 207 0.34 32.52 -15.31
C HIS A 207 -0.78 32.76 -14.28
N ARG A 208 -1.09 31.77 -13.43
CA ARG A 208 -2.11 31.90 -12.37
C ARG A 208 -1.72 32.87 -11.27
N TYR A 209 -0.43 32.98 -10.96
CA TYR A 209 0.10 33.96 -10.03
C TYR A 209 0.01 35.39 -10.59
N GLY A 210 -0.09 35.53 -11.92
CA GLY A 210 -0.24 36.82 -12.61
C GLY A 210 1.00 37.29 -13.34
N VAL A 211 1.96 36.41 -13.67
CA VAL A 211 3.09 36.78 -14.53
C VAL A 211 2.62 36.97 -15.96
N GLU A 212 2.80 38.18 -16.49
CA GLU A 212 2.23 38.58 -17.78
C GLU A 212 3.01 38.01 -18.97
N ASN A 213 4.34 37.89 -18.86
CA ASN A 213 5.20 37.50 -19.98
C ASN A 213 6.02 36.24 -19.67
N VAL A 214 5.40 35.08 -19.85
CA VAL A 214 6.06 33.76 -19.78
C VAL A 214 6.23 33.21 -21.18
N VAL A 215 7.44 32.81 -21.59
CA VAL A 215 7.71 32.16 -22.87
C VAL A 215 8.25 30.76 -22.63
N VAL A 216 7.59 29.73 -23.17
CA VAL A 216 8.04 28.33 -23.04
C VAL A 216 8.72 27.89 -24.33
N CYS A 217 9.93 27.34 -24.22
CA CYS A 217 10.71 26.80 -25.33
C CYS A 217 10.77 25.26 -25.28
N ASP A 218 10.88 24.65 -26.45
CA ASP A 218 11.26 23.25 -26.59
C ASP A 218 12.38 23.09 -27.64
N ARG A 219 12.68 21.86 -28.04
CA ARG A 219 13.74 21.58 -29.03
C ARG A 219 13.53 22.25 -30.40
N HIS A 220 12.34 22.80 -30.67
CA HIS A 220 12.00 23.50 -31.90
C HIS A 220 11.90 25.02 -31.71
N GLY A 221 12.32 25.56 -30.56
CA GLY A 221 12.26 26.99 -30.23
C GLY A 221 11.03 27.36 -29.40
N ALA A 222 10.64 28.63 -29.43
CA ALA A 222 9.46 29.12 -28.71
C ALA A 222 8.18 28.37 -29.07
N ILE A 223 7.34 28.10 -28.07
CA ILE A 223 5.97 27.65 -28.25
C ILE A 223 5.10 28.89 -28.44
N TYR A 224 4.30 28.89 -29.50
CA TYR A 224 3.37 29.97 -29.83
C TYR A 224 2.09 29.39 -30.47
N LYS A 225 1.02 30.18 -30.42
CA LYS A 225 -0.28 29.78 -30.95
C LYS A 225 -0.18 29.41 -32.44
N TYR A 226 -0.68 28.23 -32.80
CA TYR A 226 -0.63 27.67 -34.16
C TYR A 226 0.77 27.31 -34.69
N ARG A 227 1.77 27.11 -33.82
CA ARG A 227 3.07 26.57 -34.24
C ARG A 227 2.88 25.21 -34.96
N PRO A 228 3.45 25.01 -36.16
CA PRO A 228 3.14 23.84 -36.99
C PRO A 228 3.86 22.54 -36.56
N LEU A 229 4.90 22.63 -35.73
CA LEU A 229 5.79 21.51 -35.42
C LEU A 229 5.84 21.21 -33.92
N GLY A 230 5.96 19.91 -33.61
CA GLY A 230 6.25 19.43 -32.26
C GLY A 230 5.17 19.75 -31.21
N MET A 231 3.93 19.98 -31.64
CA MET A 231 2.79 20.29 -30.77
C MET A 231 2.04 19.04 -30.32
N ASN A 232 1.54 19.07 -29.10
CA ASN A 232 0.57 18.12 -28.54
C ASN A 232 -0.51 18.92 -27.79
N TRP A 233 -1.53 18.25 -27.25
CA TRP A 233 -2.65 18.93 -26.57
C TRP A 233 -2.17 19.85 -25.42
N ALA A 234 -1.20 19.40 -24.60
CA ALA A 234 -0.71 20.17 -23.46
C ALA A 234 0.11 21.39 -23.89
N LYS A 235 0.92 21.25 -24.95
CA LYS A 235 1.62 22.38 -25.56
C LYS A 235 0.66 23.35 -26.25
N TRP A 236 -0.46 22.85 -26.76
CA TRP A 236 -1.48 23.70 -27.33
C TRP A 236 -2.15 24.55 -26.24
N GLU A 237 -2.48 23.97 -25.09
CA GLU A 237 -3.00 24.72 -23.94
C GLU A 237 -1.99 25.78 -23.47
N ILE A 238 -0.70 25.43 -23.34
CA ILE A 238 0.28 26.42 -22.89
C ILE A 238 0.44 27.57 -23.88
N ALA A 239 0.40 27.31 -25.18
CA ALA A 239 0.51 28.35 -26.21
C ALA A 239 -0.67 29.35 -26.22
N HIS A 240 -1.75 29.08 -25.48
CA HIS A 240 -2.87 30.01 -25.31
C HIS A 240 -2.69 30.95 -24.13
N ILE A 241 -1.85 30.59 -23.16
CA ILE A 241 -1.66 31.35 -21.92
C ILE A 241 -0.24 31.89 -21.75
N SER A 242 0.69 31.46 -22.59
CA SER A 242 2.09 31.90 -22.62
C SER A 242 2.44 32.51 -23.97
N ASN A 243 3.55 33.23 -24.02
CA ASN A 243 4.10 33.92 -25.19
C ASN A 243 3.07 34.88 -25.83
N PRO A 244 2.62 35.92 -25.10
CA PRO A 244 1.57 36.82 -25.56
C PRO A 244 1.95 37.56 -26.85
N GLU A 245 3.23 37.89 -27.01
CA GLU A 245 3.79 38.56 -28.18
C GLU A 245 4.01 37.63 -29.39
N ARG A 246 3.72 36.32 -29.24
CA ARG A 246 3.91 35.29 -30.27
C ARG A 246 5.32 35.27 -30.83
N GLU A 247 6.30 35.47 -29.96
CA GLU A 247 7.70 35.44 -30.29
C GLU A 247 8.06 34.11 -30.95
N GLN A 248 8.90 34.19 -31.97
CA GLN A 248 9.42 33.04 -32.71
C GLN A 248 10.93 33.12 -32.69
N GLY A 249 11.56 31.96 -32.69
CA GLY A 249 13.02 31.89 -32.67
C GLY A 249 13.52 30.72 -31.83
N ASP A 250 14.83 30.54 -31.89
CA ASP A 250 15.52 29.62 -31.01
C ASP A 250 15.66 30.19 -29.59
N LEU A 251 16.22 29.40 -28.67
CA LEU A 251 16.36 29.84 -27.28
C LEU A 251 17.26 31.07 -27.14
N THR A 252 18.30 31.22 -27.97
CA THR A 252 19.23 32.35 -27.89
C THR A 252 18.53 33.65 -28.23
N GLU A 253 17.71 33.65 -29.28
CA GLU A 253 16.91 34.81 -29.68
C GLU A 253 15.89 35.17 -28.60
N ILE A 254 15.21 34.16 -28.05
CA ILE A 254 14.16 34.36 -27.04
C ILE A 254 14.75 34.83 -25.69
N LEU A 255 16.00 34.53 -25.36
CA LEU A 255 16.61 34.97 -24.10
C LEU A 255 16.92 36.47 -24.05
N GLN A 256 16.94 37.16 -25.18
CA GLN A 256 17.29 38.58 -25.24
C GLN A 256 16.29 39.40 -24.39
N GLY A 257 16.82 40.20 -23.46
CA GLY A 257 16.01 41.01 -22.54
C GLY A 257 15.13 40.22 -21.57
N ALA A 258 15.33 38.91 -21.40
CA ALA A 258 14.62 38.14 -20.38
C ALA A 258 15.10 38.52 -18.97
N ASP A 259 14.19 38.62 -18.01
CA ASP A 259 14.51 38.84 -16.60
C ASP A 259 14.94 37.57 -15.89
N ALA A 260 14.33 36.45 -16.29
CA ALA A 260 14.60 35.15 -15.69
C ALA A 260 14.63 34.03 -16.73
N PHE A 261 15.47 33.04 -16.46
CA PHE A 261 15.53 31.78 -17.17
C PHE A 261 15.24 30.63 -16.19
N VAL A 262 14.40 29.68 -16.62
CA VAL A 262 14.15 28.43 -15.89
C VAL A 262 14.39 27.24 -16.83
N GLY A 263 15.45 26.48 -16.58
CA GLY A 263 15.90 25.38 -17.42
C GLY A 263 15.57 24.00 -16.84
N PHE A 264 15.00 23.14 -17.67
CA PHE A 264 14.75 21.72 -17.38
C PHE A 264 15.34 20.78 -18.46
N ALA A 265 16.11 21.29 -19.42
CA ALA A 265 16.47 20.56 -20.63
C ALA A 265 17.98 20.26 -20.70
N SER A 266 18.34 18.99 -20.45
CA SER A 266 19.73 18.51 -20.33
C SER A 266 20.60 18.59 -21.59
N ARG A 267 19.99 18.87 -22.76
CA ARG A 267 20.72 19.03 -24.03
C ARG A 267 21.01 20.48 -24.38
N THR A 268 20.55 21.42 -23.57
CA THR A 268 20.78 22.84 -23.78
C THR A 268 21.91 23.31 -22.87
N GLN A 269 22.91 23.98 -23.46
CA GLN A 269 23.95 24.67 -22.70
C GLN A 269 23.70 26.17 -22.79
N LEU A 270 23.68 26.86 -21.66
CA LEU A 270 23.65 28.32 -21.65
C LEU A 270 25.08 28.84 -21.83
N THR A 271 25.25 29.80 -22.74
CA THR A 271 26.52 30.48 -22.95
C THR A 271 26.60 31.77 -22.15
N ALA A 272 27.82 32.28 -21.92
CA ALA A 272 28.00 33.57 -21.30
C ALA A 272 27.39 34.72 -22.13
N GLU A 273 27.34 34.56 -23.47
CA GLU A 273 26.72 35.53 -24.37
C GLU A 273 25.19 35.56 -24.21
N ASN A 274 24.55 34.39 -24.04
CA ASN A 274 23.13 34.34 -23.72
C ASN A 274 22.82 35.14 -22.46
N ILE A 275 23.58 34.94 -21.38
CA ILE A 275 23.36 35.64 -20.11
C ILE A 275 23.60 37.15 -20.24
N LYS A 276 24.65 37.56 -20.98
CA LYS A 276 24.92 38.99 -21.23
C LYS A 276 23.85 39.68 -22.09
N SER A 277 23.08 38.92 -22.86
CA SER A 277 21.96 39.44 -23.66
C SER A 277 20.65 39.57 -22.88
N MET A 278 20.58 39.03 -21.66
CA MET A 278 19.42 39.15 -20.77
C MET A 278 19.32 40.55 -20.17
N ALA A 279 18.22 40.83 -19.48
CA ALA A 279 18.04 42.10 -18.75
C ALA A 279 19.04 42.24 -17.60
N ASP A 280 19.16 43.45 -17.05
CA ASP A 280 19.99 43.71 -15.87
C ASP A 280 19.57 42.82 -14.68
N ASP A 281 20.55 42.41 -13.86
CA ASP A 281 20.39 41.47 -12.75
C ASP A 281 19.60 40.19 -13.12
N PRO A 282 20.08 39.40 -14.10
CA PRO A 282 19.34 38.23 -14.57
C PRO A 282 19.28 37.12 -13.51
N ILE A 283 18.11 36.48 -13.41
CA ILE A 283 17.83 35.36 -12.50
C ILE A 283 17.89 34.05 -13.29
N LEU A 284 18.73 33.10 -12.88
CA LEU A 284 18.96 31.85 -13.61
C LEU A 284 18.68 30.63 -12.75
N PHE A 285 17.65 29.86 -13.09
CA PHE A 285 17.36 28.57 -12.47
C PHE A 285 17.73 27.45 -13.45
N THR A 286 18.72 26.61 -13.10
CA THR A 286 19.31 25.57 -13.97
C THR A 286 19.14 24.19 -13.34
N PHE A 287 18.05 23.50 -13.68
CA PHE A 287 17.66 22.24 -13.03
C PHE A 287 17.97 20.99 -13.85
N ALA A 288 18.48 21.12 -15.07
CA ALA A 288 18.78 19.93 -15.86
C ALA A 288 19.91 19.10 -15.25
N SER A 289 19.95 17.81 -15.63
CA SER A 289 21.07 16.92 -15.32
C SER A 289 21.63 16.35 -16.62
N PRO A 290 22.88 16.67 -17.02
CA PRO A 290 23.77 17.66 -16.39
C PRO A 290 23.21 19.09 -16.47
N ILE A 291 23.65 19.96 -15.54
CA ILE A 291 23.19 21.37 -15.44
C ILE A 291 23.57 22.19 -16.68
N GLU A 292 22.70 23.12 -17.07
CA GLU A 292 22.86 23.92 -18.30
C GLU A 292 24.05 24.89 -18.24
N ILE A 293 24.34 25.42 -17.06
CA ILE A 293 25.53 26.23 -16.75
C ILE A 293 25.82 26.16 -15.24
N THR A 294 27.10 26.16 -14.87
CA THR A 294 27.49 26.16 -13.45
C THR A 294 27.24 27.52 -12.81
N PRO A 295 26.90 27.60 -11.52
CA PRO A 295 26.71 28.87 -10.83
C PRO A 295 27.89 29.83 -10.95
N GLN A 296 29.14 29.32 -10.91
CA GLN A 296 30.32 30.17 -11.07
C GLN A 296 30.39 30.83 -12.46
N LYS A 297 30.12 30.05 -13.53
CA LYS A 297 30.12 30.57 -14.91
C LYS A 297 28.98 31.55 -15.14
N ALA A 298 27.80 31.25 -14.59
CA ALA A 298 26.64 32.10 -14.68
C ALA A 298 26.88 33.47 -14.00
N ARG A 299 27.42 33.48 -12.77
CA ARG A 299 27.78 34.73 -12.07
C ARG A 299 28.87 35.51 -12.80
N ALA A 300 29.89 34.83 -13.32
CA ALA A 300 30.94 35.47 -14.13
C ALA A 300 30.39 36.11 -15.43
N ALA A 301 29.24 35.65 -15.92
CA ALA A 301 28.55 36.21 -17.07
C ALA A 301 27.54 37.32 -16.72
N GLY A 302 27.34 37.63 -15.44
CA GLY A 302 26.48 38.73 -14.98
C GLY A 302 25.22 38.31 -14.20
N ALA A 303 24.99 37.02 -13.94
CA ALA A 303 23.80 36.57 -13.21
C ALA A 303 23.80 37.05 -11.75
N ALA A 304 22.70 37.69 -11.33
CA ALA A 304 22.51 38.15 -9.95
C ALA A 304 22.17 36.98 -9.02
N VAL A 305 21.28 36.10 -9.47
CA VAL A 305 20.83 34.92 -8.71
C VAL A 305 20.97 33.68 -9.57
N VAL A 306 21.53 32.63 -8.99
CA VAL A 306 21.60 31.31 -9.63
C VAL A 306 21.10 30.26 -8.66
N ALA A 307 20.21 29.38 -9.13
CA ALA A 307 19.70 28.24 -8.36
C ALA A 307 19.77 26.96 -9.19
N THR A 308 19.97 25.83 -8.52
CA THR A 308 20.09 24.51 -9.17
C THR A 308 19.37 23.44 -8.36
N ALA A 309 19.18 22.25 -8.91
CA ALA A 309 18.68 21.10 -8.16
C ALA A 309 19.81 20.31 -7.45
N HIS A 310 21.08 20.70 -7.65
CA HIS A 310 22.25 19.94 -7.21
C HIS A 310 22.70 20.40 -5.81
N SER A 311 22.92 19.44 -4.90
CA SER A 311 23.21 19.72 -3.48
C SER A 311 24.56 20.38 -3.20
N THR A 312 25.47 20.37 -4.17
CA THR A 312 26.82 20.96 -4.01
C THR A 312 26.85 22.47 -4.26
N TYR A 313 25.74 23.09 -4.69
CA TYR A 313 25.68 24.52 -4.99
C TYR A 313 24.72 25.26 -4.06
N PRO A 314 24.94 26.57 -3.84
CA PRO A 314 23.96 27.41 -3.16
C PRO A 314 22.61 27.42 -3.88
N ASN A 315 21.55 27.81 -3.16
CA ASN A 315 20.18 27.80 -3.67
C ASN A 315 19.79 26.44 -4.28
N GLN A 316 20.07 25.35 -3.57
CA GLN A 316 19.54 24.05 -3.94
C GLN A 316 18.00 24.10 -3.81
N MET A 317 17.31 23.97 -4.94
CA MET A 317 15.86 23.90 -4.98
C MET A 317 15.44 22.45 -5.19
N GLU A 318 14.79 21.89 -4.18
CA GLU A 318 14.34 20.51 -4.19
C GLU A 318 12.93 20.40 -3.62
N ILE A 319 12.12 19.52 -4.23
CA ILE A 319 10.68 19.39 -3.97
C ILE A 319 10.35 18.80 -2.58
N THR A 320 11.32 18.23 -1.89
CA THR A 320 11.24 17.75 -0.49
C THR A 320 10.91 18.88 0.46
N ALA A 321 11.34 20.11 0.17
CA ALA A 321 10.92 21.27 0.97
C ALA A 321 9.43 21.64 0.74
N VAL A 322 8.81 21.12 -0.33
CA VAL A 322 7.43 21.44 -0.72
C VAL A 322 6.46 20.36 -0.25
N ILE A 323 6.69 19.13 -0.70
CA ILE A 323 5.70 18.06 -0.77
C ILE A 323 5.20 17.57 0.61
N PRO A 324 6.04 17.43 1.65
CA PRO A 324 5.58 16.94 2.96
C PRO A 324 4.48 17.80 3.58
N GLY A 325 4.68 19.13 3.62
CA GLY A 325 3.69 20.06 4.15
C GLY A 325 2.40 20.07 3.32
N VAL A 326 2.52 19.98 2.00
CA VAL A 326 1.35 19.91 1.09
C VAL A 326 0.46 18.72 1.42
N PHE A 327 1.01 17.51 1.51
CA PHE A 327 0.20 16.32 1.81
C PHE A 327 -0.41 16.37 3.20
N ARG A 328 0.34 16.81 4.21
CA ARG A 328 -0.19 16.95 5.58
C ARG A 328 -1.40 17.87 5.63
N GLY A 329 -1.29 19.06 5.02
CA GLY A 329 -2.39 20.01 4.95
C GLY A 329 -3.62 19.46 4.23
N LEU A 330 -3.41 18.76 3.09
CA LEU A 330 -4.50 18.14 2.33
C LEU A 330 -5.20 17.01 3.09
N LEU A 331 -4.43 16.15 3.76
CA LEU A 331 -4.96 15.00 4.50
C LEU A 331 -5.73 15.44 5.75
N ASP A 332 -5.20 16.39 6.52
CA ASP A 332 -5.81 16.83 7.79
C ASP A 332 -7.18 17.50 7.61
N VAL A 333 -7.42 18.14 6.45
CA VAL A 333 -8.72 18.74 6.11
C VAL A 333 -9.55 17.89 5.13
N ARG A 334 -9.06 16.68 4.78
CA ARG A 334 -9.69 15.76 3.82
C ARG A 334 -10.04 16.43 2.50
N ALA A 335 -9.09 17.20 1.97
CA ALA A 335 -9.29 17.93 0.73
C ALA A 335 -9.66 16.98 -0.42
N THR A 336 -10.68 17.30 -1.19
CA THR A 336 -11.09 16.45 -2.34
C THR A 336 -10.19 16.65 -3.57
N THR A 337 -9.39 17.72 -3.59
CA THR A 337 -8.49 18.07 -4.69
C THR A 337 -7.39 19.01 -4.20
N PHE A 338 -6.27 19.11 -4.93
CA PHE A 338 -5.23 20.09 -4.66
C PHE A 338 -5.46 21.37 -5.47
N HIS A 339 -6.22 22.30 -4.88
CA HIS A 339 -6.66 23.51 -5.57
C HIS A 339 -5.49 24.42 -5.98
N PRO A 340 -5.52 25.08 -7.17
CA PRO A 340 -4.42 25.96 -7.61
C PRO A 340 -4.08 27.11 -6.66
N LEU A 341 -5.06 27.69 -5.96
CA LEU A 341 -4.78 28.72 -4.94
C LEU A 341 -3.99 28.16 -3.75
N ALA A 342 -4.20 26.90 -3.38
CA ALA A 342 -3.42 26.25 -2.33
C ALA A 342 -1.97 25.99 -2.79
N GLN A 343 -1.75 25.74 -4.09
CA GLN A 343 -0.40 25.65 -4.68
C GLN A 343 0.34 26.99 -4.58
N ILE A 344 -0.33 28.10 -4.91
CA ILE A 344 0.24 29.45 -4.78
C ILE A 344 0.55 29.77 -3.32
N ALA A 345 -0.40 29.52 -2.40
CA ALA A 345 -0.19 29.75 -0.97
C ALA A 345 0.98 28.93 -0.40
N ALA A 346 1.16 27.69 -0.86
CA ALA A 346 2.34 26.89 -0.51
C ALA A 346 3.63 27.57 -0.97
N ALA A 347 3.69 28.08 -2.21
CA ALA A 347 4.87 28.75 -2.75
C ALA A 347 5.20 30.05 -2.00
N GLU A 348 4.19 30.88 -1.73
CA GLU A 348 4.33 32.11 -0.95
C GLU A 348 4.80 31.83 0.48
N THR A 349 4.28 30.77 1.09
CA THR A 349 4.65 30.35 2.44
C THR A 349 6.10 29.87 2.49
N ILE A 350 6.54 29.08 1.51
CA ILE A 350 7.94 28.65 1.38
C ILE A 350 8.86 29.86 1.17
N ALA A 351 8.48 30.81 0.31
CA ALA A 351 9.26 32.02 0.13
C ALA A 351 9.36 32.85 1.42
N ALA A 352 8.26 32.92 2.18
CA ALA A 352 8.18 33.67 3.44
C ALA A 352 8.87 32.99 4.63
N THR A 353 9.34 31.74 4.51
CA THR A 353 10.16 31.13 5.59
C THR A 353 11.54 31.74 5.69
N ILE A 354 12.05 32.32 4.59
CA ILE A 354 13.31 33.07 4.56
C ILE A 354 13.00 34.52 4.93
N THR A 355 13.58 34.95 6.04
CA THR A 355 13.44 36.33 6.53
C THR A 355 14.22 37.32 5.67
N ALA A 356 13.92 38.62 5.81
CA ALA A 356 14.65 39.66 5.10
C ALA A 356 16.14 39.69 5.49
N GLU A 357 16.47 39.26 6.72
CA GLU A 357 17.83 39.16 7.23
C GLU A 357 18.58 37.93 6.69
N GLU A 358 17.87 36.83 6.42
CA GLU A 358 18.45 35.60 5.83
C GLU A 358 18.58 35.70 4.30
N LEU A 359 17.75 36.52 3.63
CA LEU A 359 17.69 36.58 2.17
C LEU A 359 18.97 37.19 1.57
N HIS A 360 19.70 36.39 0.79
CA HIS A 360 20.83 36.87 -0.01
C HIS A 360 21.00 36.03 -1.30
N ALA A 361 21.93 36.43 -2.17
CA ALA A 361 22.09 35.85 -3.51
C ALA A 361 22.40 34.34 -3.55
N ASP A 362 22.81 33.75 -2.42
CA ASP A 362 23.13 32.33 -2.24
C ASP A 362 22.14 31.62 -1.30
N TYR A 363 21.09 32.33 -0.83
CA TYR A 363 20.04 31.80 0.01
C TYR A 363 18.67 32.45 -0.28
N ILE A 364 18.01 31.98 -1.34
CA ILE A 364 16.66 32.38 -1.78
C ILE A 364 15.60 31.28 -1.60
N TYR A 365 16.03 30.06 -1.26
CA TYR A 365 15.18 28.89 -1.08
C TYR A 365 15.61 28.12 0.17
N PRO A 366 14.67 27.67 1.04
CA PRO A 366 15.04 27.02 2.28
C PRO A 366 15.74 25.68 2.01
N LYS A 367 16.64 25.30 2.92
CA LYS A 367 17.25 23.97 2.89
C LYS A 367 16.18 22.90 3.14
N VAL A 368 16.41 21.71 2.60
CA VAL A 368 15.52 20.55 2.80
C VAL A 368 15.31 20.21 4.28
N ILE A 369 16.36 20.31 5.09
CA ILE A 369 16.30 20.05 6.54
C ILE A 369 15.81 21.25 7.37
N ASP A 370 15.20 22.26 6.74
CA ASP A 370 14.54 23.34 7.48
C ASP A 370 13.17 22.87 7.98
N TYR A 371 13.15 22.39 9.23
CA TYR A 371 11.96 21.87 9.91
C TYR A 371 10.83 22.90 10.08
N ARG A 372 11.07 24.19 9.82
CA ARG A 372 10.03 25.24 9.86
C ARG A 372 9.09 25.16 8.66
N VAL A 373 9.52 24.58 7.55
CA VAL A 373 8.82 24.69 6.25
C VAL A 373 7.55 23.85 6.23
N ALA A 374 7.65 22.53 6.47
CA ALA A 374 6.52 21.62 6.33
C ALA A 374 5.32 21.99 7.23
N PRO A 375 5.49 22.35 8.52
CA PRO A 375 4.38 22.80 9.36
C PRO A 375 3.65 24.03 8.80
N LYS A 376 4.39 25.06 8.38
CA LYS A 376 3.79 26.29 7.83
C LYS A 376 3.06 26.04 6.52
N VAL A 377 3.66 25.24 5.63
CA VAL A 377 3.03 24.86 4.36
C VAL A 377 1.76 24.06 4.60
N ALA A 378 1.75 23.13 5.56
CA ALA A 378 0.56 22.37 5.91
C ALA A 378 -0.60 23.28 6.34
N ALA A 379 -0.33 24.25 7.20
CA ALA A 379 -1.32 25.23 7.63
C ALA A 379 -1.86 26.09 6.48
N ALA A 380 -0.97 26.60 5.61
CA ALA A 380 -1.37 27.42 4.47
C ALA A 380 -2.25 26.63 3.48
N VAL A 381 -1.86 25.40 3.17
CA VAL A 381 -2.62 24.52 2.27
C VAL A 381 -3.97 24.15 2.87
N ALA A 382 -4.02 23.82 4.16
CA ALA A 382 -5.26 23.54 4.88
C ALA A 382 -6.21 24.75 4.86
N ARG A 383 -5.71 25.94 5.21
CA ARG A 383 -6.47 27.19 5.22
C ARG A 383 -7.13 27.47 3.89
N VAL A 384 -6.35 27.47 2.80
CA VAL A 384 -6.89 27.75 1.47
C VAL A 384 -7.86 26.66 1.03
N SER A 385 -7.60 25.39 1.38
CA SER A 385 -8.51 24.28 1.06
C SER A 385 -9.88 24.43 1.74
N GLN A 386 -9.91 24.97 2.96
CA GLN A 386 -11.13 25.32 3.68
C GLN A 386 -11.82 26.53 3.02
N GLU A 387 -11.09 27.61 2.74
CA GLU A 387 -11.62 28.84 2.14
C GLU A 387 -12.27 28.62 0.76
N VAL A 388 -11.67 27.77 -0.08
CA VAL A 388 -12.20 27.46 -1.42
C VAL A 388 -13.22 26.33 -1.41
N GLY A 389 -13.56 25.77 -0.25
CA GLY A 389 -14.63 24.78 -0.07
C GLY A 389 -14.31 23.36 -0.57
N VAL A 390 -13.02 23.00 -0.70
CA VAL A 390 -12.60 21.64 -1.08
C VAL A 390 -12.29 20.74 0.12
N ALA A 391 -12.14 21.31 1.31
CA ALA A 391 -12.05 20.56 2.56
C ALA A 391 -13.36 19.82 2.91
N LYS A 392 -13.23 18.65 3.53
CA LYS A 392 -14.36 17.86 4.05
C LYS A 392 -14.32 17.66 5.56
N GLU A 393 -13.31 18.25 6.21
CA GLU A 393 -13.08 18.20 7.64
C GLU A 393 -12.64 19.58 8.14
N ASP A 394 -13.16 19.98 9.29
CA ASP A 394 -12.85 21.22 9.99
C ASP A 394 -12.48 21.02 11.47
N LYS A 395 -12.30 19.76 11.89
CA LYS A 395 -11.86 19.38 13.25
C LYS A 395 -10.62 20.12 13.76
N TYR A 396 -9.67 20.46 12.88
CA TYR A 396 -8.45 21.18 13.23
C TYR A 396 -8.37 22.52 12.51
N SER A 397 -8.05 23.58 13.24
CA SER A 397 -7.69 24.85 12.63
C SER A 397 -6.34 24.74 11.89
N PRO A 398 -6.04 25.62 10.91
CA PRO A 398 -4.72 25.69 10.30
C PRO A 398 -3.58 25.80 11.32
N GLU A 399 -3.80 26.52 12.42
CA GLU A 399 -2.83 26.69 13.51
C GLU A 399 -2.63 25.38 14.30
N ASP A 400 -3.70 24.61 14.53
CA ASP A 400 -3.60 23.27 15.13
C ASP A 400 -2.82 22.32 14.23
N ILE A 401 -3.04 22.38 12.91
CA ILE A 401 -2.33 21.58 11.91
C ILE A 401 -0.83 21.94 11.91
N GLU A 402 -0.49 23.23 11.97
CA GLU A 402 0.90 23.67 12.10
C GLU A 402 1.55 23.06 13.35
N GLU A 403 0.91 23.21 14.51
CA GLU A 403 1.50 22.75 15.77
C GLU A 403 1.59 21.23 15.83
N ARG A 404 0.58 20.48 15.37
CA ARG A 404 0.63 19.01 15.29
C ARG A 404 1.75 18.53 14.38
N THR A 405 1.93 19.17 13.22
CA THR A 405 3.00 18.84 12.27
C THR A 405 4.36 19.15 12.86
N ARG A 406 4.50 20.31 13.51
CA ARG A 406 5.72 20.71 14.21
C ARG A 406 6.08 19.71 15.30
N ARG A 407 5.13 19.33 16.16
CA ARG A 407 5.33 18.31 17.19
C ARG A 407 5.74 16.98 16.59
N PHE A 408 5.14 16.54 15.50
CA PHE A 408 5.59 15.33 14.81
C PHE A 408 7.07 15.43 14.38
N VAL A 409 7.47 16.54 13.74
CA VAL A 409 8.84 16.70 13.24
C VAL A 409 9.88 16.68 14.37
N TYR A 410 9.55 17.22 15.54
CA TYR A 410 10.48 17.24 16.69
C TYR A 410 10.38 16.04 17.63
N GLU A 411 9.16 15.52 17.89
CA GLU A 411 8.88 14.43 18.84
C GLU A 411 8.81 13.05 18.16
N GLY A 412 8.61 13.01 16.84
CA GLY A 412 8.52 11.77 16.04
C GLY A 412 7.15 11.08 16.07
N HIS A 413 6.14 11.67 16.71
CA HIS A 413 4.80 11.10 16.79
C HIS A 413 3.71 12.17 16.74
N LEU A 414 2.56 11.84 16.13
CA LEU A 414 1.37 12.68 16.23
C LEU A 414 0.72 12.49 17.62
N PRO A 415 0.12 13.54 18.19
CA PRO A 415 -0.55 13.43 19.49
C PRO A 415 -1.76 12.49 19.39
N ILE A 416 -1.81 11.51 20.30
CA ILE A 416 -2.92 10.56 20.43
C ILE A 416 -3.90 11.10 21.47
N PRO A 417 -5.19 11.24 21.15
CA PRO A 417 -6.23 11.61 22.12
C PRO A 417 -6.24 10.65 23.34
N PRO A 418 -6.63 11.12 24.53
CA PRO A 418 -6.78 10.23 25.70
C PRO A 418 -7.90 9.21 25.46
N GLN A 419 -7.78 8.04 26.09
CA GLN A 419 -8.82 7.01 26.06
C GLN A 419 -10.12 7.52 26.68
N SER A 420 -11.27 7.08 26.15
CA SER A 420 -12.55 7.30 26.82
C SER A 420 -12.57 6.70 28.23
N SER A 421 -13.22 7.40 29.17
CA SER A 421 -13.46 6.91 30.54
C SER A 421 -14.81 6.21 30.71
N GLU A 422 -15.64 6.19 29.65
CA GLU A 422 -16.94 5.54 29.67
C GLU A 422 -16.80 4.01 29.57
N PRO A 423 -17.66 3.22 30.25
CA PRO A 423 -17.70 1.78 30.05
C PRO A 423 -18.24 1.47 28.64
N LEU A 424 -17.42 0.84 27.81
CA LEU A 424 -17.75 0.46 26.44
C LEU A 424 -17.86 -1.07 26.31
N ASP A 425 -18.75 -1.54 25.44
CA ASP A 425 -18.68 -2.93 24.97
C ASP A 425 -17.54 -3.12 23.95
N VAL A 426 -17.25 -4.37 23.56
CA VAL A 426 -16.14 -4.69 22.64
C VAL A 426 -16.26 -3.99 21.28
N ALA A 427 -17.48 -3.80 20.78
CA ALA A 427 -17.73 -3.15 19.49
C ALA A 427 -17.45 -1.64 19.59
N GLN A 428 -17.95 -1.01 20.64
CA GLN A 428 -17.72 0.40 20.93
C GLN A 428 -16.26 0.69 21.26
N GLU A 429 -15.59 -0.19 22.01
CA GLU A 429 -14.16 -0.06 22.35
C GLU A 429 -13.28 -0.23 21.11
N SER A 430 -13.62 -1.15 20.20
CA SER A 430 -12.92 -1.28 18.91
C SER A 430 -13.06 -0.01 18.07
N LEU A 431 -14.27 0.54 17.97
CA LEU A 431 -14.50 1.80 17.24
C LEU A 431 -13.72 2.98 17.86
N GLU A 432 -13.75 3.11 19.19
CA GLU A 432 -12.98 4.13 19.92
C GLU A 432 -11.49 4.02 19.64
N LEU A 433 -10.94 2.80 19.67
CA LEU A 433 -9.53 2.53 19.41
C LEU A 433 -9.14 2.97 17.98
N HIS A 434 -9.97 2.62 17.00
CA HIS A 434 -9.75 3.00 15.61
C HIS A 434 -9.82 4.52 15.40
N ASP A 435 -10.79 5.21 16.00
CA ASP A 435 -10.92 6.68 15.94
C ASP A 435 -9.74 7.39 16.60
N ARG A 436 -9.32 6.91 17.78
CA ARG A 436 -8.25 7.53 18.57
C ARG A 436 -6.90 7.46 17.86
N PHE A 437 -6.60 6.35 17.19
CA PHE A 437 -5.32 6.16 16.49
C PHE A 437 -5.37 6.56 15.01
N GLN A 438 -6.54 6.92 14.49
CA GLN A 438 -6.81 7.15 13.07
C GLN A 438 -6.39 5.93 12.22
N GLY A 439 -7.06 4.80 12.50
CA GLY A 439 -6.64 3.47 12.06
C GLY A 439 -5.44 2.93 12.81
N LEU A 440 -5.20 1.63 12.70
CA LEU A 440 -4.29 0.90 13.57
C LEU A 440 -2.97 0.50 12.91
N LEU A 441 -2.83 0.76 11.61
CA LEU A 441 -1.62 0.49 10.83
C LEU A 441 -0.85 1.79 10.54
N GLU A 442 0.48 1.73 10.51
CA GLU A 442 1.33 2.82 10.01
C GLU A 442 2.47 2.31 9.12
N ILE A 443 2.90 3.19 8.20
CA ILE A 443 4.15 3.03 7.45
C ILE A 443 5.22 3.87 8.15
N TYR A 444 6.34 3.26 8.49
CA TYR A 444 7.42 3.94 9.19
C TYR A 444 8.72 3.91 8.39
N SER A 445 9.58 4.89 8.67
CA SER A 445 10.93 4.94 8.12
C SER A 445 11.85 4.06 8.98
N LYS A 446 12.50 3.06 8.36
CA LYS A 446 13.49 2.21 9.03
C LYS A 446 14.78 2.98 9.35
N LEU A 447 15.00 4.11 8.67
CA LEU A 447 16.14 4.99 8.89
C LEU A 447 15.70 6.46 8.92
N PRO A 448 15.64 7.10 10.10
CA PRO A 448 15.18 8.49 10.22
C PRO A 448 16.16 9.46 9.56
N ILE A 449 15.65 10.48 8.87
CA ILE A 449 16.45 11.53 8.22
C ILE A 449 16.60 12.71 9.17
N LYS A 450 17.75 12.81 9.84
CA LYS A 450 18.03 13.84 10.84
C LYS A 450 19.17 14.80 10.48
N ASP A 451 19.84 14.57 9.36
CA ASP A 451 21.04 15.30 8.96
C ASP A 451 21.23 15.29 7.43
N GLU A 452 22.11 16.18 6.94
CA GLU A 452 22.40 16.31 5.50
C GLU A 452 23.09 15.06 4.92
N HIS A 453 23.87 14.31 5.71
CA HIS A 453 24.57 13.11 5.22
C HIS A 453 23.55 12.01 4.89
N THR A 454 22.64 11.71 5.81
CA THR A 454 21.56 10.74 5.60
C THR A 454 20.68 11.13 4.41
N LEU A 455 20.29 12.42 4.32
CA LEU A 455 19.53 12.93 3.19
C LEU A 455 20.26 12.73 1.86
N ASN A 456 21.54 13.08 1.79
CA ASN A 456 22.34 12.92 0.57
C ASN A 456 22.49 11.45 0.17
N THR A 457 22.69 10.55 1.14
CA THR A 457 22.91 9.12 0.87
C THR A 457 21.68 8.45 0.26
N PHE A 458 20.48 8.71 0.79
CA PHE A 458 19.29 7.92 0.44
C PHE A 458 18.33 8.64 -0.52
N TYR A 459 18.40 9.96 -0.65
CA TYR A 459 17.41 10.72 -1.40
C TYR A 459 17.99 11.55 -2.54
N LEU A 460 19.13 12.21 -2.34
CA LEU A 460 19.70 13.09 -3.36
C LEU A 460 20.63 12.33 -4.33
N PRO A 461 20.65 12.69 -5.62
CA PRO A 461 21.63 12.17 -6.56
C PRO A 461 23.08 12.58 -6.20
N PRO A 462 24.11 11.80 -6.60
CA PRO A 462 24.00 10.55 -7.37
C PRO A 462 23.71 9.29 -6.54
N GLN A 463 23.89 9.32 -5.21
CA GLN A 463 23.85 8.11 -4.36
C GLN A 463 22.46 7.45 -4.37
N ALA A 464 21.38 8.24 -4.35
CA ALA A 464 20.02 7.71 -4.36
C ALA A 464 19.68 6.87 -5.61
N MET A 465 20.43 7.03 -6.70
CA MET A 465 20.19 6.34 -7.98
C MET A 465 20.90 4.98 -8.08
N GLU A 466 21.87 4.70 -7.22
CA GLU A 466 22.66 3.47 -7.24
C GLU A 466 21.81 2.19 -7.13
N PRO A 467 20.86 2.06 -6.17
CA PRO A 467 20.03 0.84 -6.08
C PRO A 467 19.17 0.61 -7.33
N THR A 468 18.64 1.67 -7.94
CA THR A 468 17.89 1.57 -9.21
C THR A 468 18.77 1.03 -10.34
N LYS A 469 20.04 1.47 -10.44
CA LYS A 469 20.97 0.96 -11.45
C LYS A 469 21.28 -0.53 -11.23
N LEU A 470 21.50 -0.95 -9.99
CA LEU A 470 21.76 -2.35 -9.67
C LEU A 470 20.57 -3.25 -10.02
N ILE A 471 19.33 -2.83 -9.73
CA ILE A 471 18.13 -3.60 -10.10
C ILE A 471 17.96 -3.66 -11.62
N LEU A 472 18.31 -2.57 -12.34
CA LEU A 472 18.27 -2.57 -13.80
C LEU A 472 19.28 -3.56 -14.42
N GLU A 473 20.46 -3.69 -13.82
CA GLU A 473 21.50 -4.64 -14.23
C GLU A 473 21.17 -6.08 -13.79
N GLU A 474 20.61 -6.25 -12.60
CA GLU A 474 20.25 -7.54 -12.00
C GLU A 474 18.88 -7.46 -11.30
N PRO A 475 17.77 -7.80 -12.00
CA PRO A 475 16.41 -7.63 -11.48
C PRO A 475 16.11 -8.30 -10.14
N GLU A 476 16.76 -9.43 -9.83
CA GLU A 476 16.59 -10.15 -8.56
C GLU A 476 17.03 -9.33 -7.33
N GLN A 477 17.88 -8.30 -7.50
CA GLN A 477 18.27 -7.42 -6.41
C GLN A 477 17.10 -6.62 -5.84
N VAL A 478 15.96 -6.54 -6.53
CA VAL A 478 14.74 -5.93 -5.99
C VAL A 478 14.32 -6.55 -4.65
N PHE A 479 14.53 -7.85 -4.48
CA PHE A 479 14.21 -8.57 -3.23
C PHE A 479 15.22 -8.33 -2.10
N GLU A 480 16.34 -7.65 -2.37
CA GLU A 480 17.36 -7.35 -1.36
C GLU A 480 17.42 -5.86 -1.05
N LEU A 481 17.08 -5.02 -2.03
CA LEU A 481 17.23 -3.57 -1.93
C LEU A 481 15.92 -2.83 -1.62
N THR A 482 14.79 -3.55 -1.59
CA THR A 482 13.45 -2.98 -1.39
C THR A 482 12.62 -3.84 -0.42
N PRO A 483 11.52 -3.30 0.16
CA PRO A 483 10.58 -4.04 0.98
C PRO A 483 9.88 -5.18 0.26
N ARG A 484 9.97 -5.28 -1.08
CA ARG A 484 9.27 -6.30 -1.88
C ARG A 484 9.45 -7.71 -1.32
N ALA A 485 10.62 -8.06 -0.78
CA ALA A 485 10.83 -9.40 -0.20
C ALA A 485 10.04 -9.71 1.07
N ASN A 486 9.48 -8.69 1.72
CA ASN A 486 8.72 -8.84 2.96
C ASN A 486 7.32 -8.23 2.92
N LEU A 487 6.97 -7.49 1.86
CA LEU A 487 5.72 -6.75 1.73
C LEU A 487 4.64 -7.58 1.04
N VAL A 488 3.51 -7.77 1.71
CA VAL A 488 2.33 -8.49 1.20
C VAL A 488 1.16 -7.53 0.97
N GLY A 489 0.50 -7.65 -0.18
CA GLY A 489 -0.75 -6.93 -0.45
C GLY A 489 -1.95 -7.73 0.05
N VAL A 490 -2.72 -7.19 0.99
CA VAL A 490 -3.99 -7.80 1.45
C VAL A 490 -5.12 -7.27 0.59
N VAL A 491 -5.47 -7.99 -0.47
CA VAL A 491 -6.37 -7.52 -1.53
C VAL A 491 -7.80 -7.99 -1.26
N SER A 492 -8.74 -7.05 -1.24
CA SER A 492 -10.17 -7.33 -1.10
C SER A 492 -11.03 -6.36 -1.92
N ASP A 493 -12.22 -6.80 -2.31
CA ASP A 493 -13.26 -5.94 -2.87
C ASP A 493 -14.48 -5.80 -1.95
N GLY A 494 -14.40 -6.37 -0.74
CA GLY A 494 -15.40 -6.25 0.32
C GLY A 494 -16.74 -6.91 0.04
N THR A 495 -16.77 -7.94 -0.81
CA THR A 495 -18.01 -8.62 -1.21
C THR A 495 -18.47 -9.72 -0.26
N ALA A 496 -17.59 -10.22 0.60
CA ALA A 496 -17.87 -11.28 1.55
C ALA A 496 -17.21 -11.03 2.92
N VAL A 497 -17.32 -9.81 3.43
CA VAL A 497 -16.64 -9.40 4.67
C VAL A 497 -17.30 -10.04 5.88
N LEU A 498 -16.56 -10.94 6.56
CA LEU A 498 -17.02 -11.62 7.77
C LEU A 498 -18.42 -12.25 7.57
N GLY A 499 -19.35 -11.99 8.50
CA GLY A 499 -20.78 -12.30 8.36
C GLY A 499 -21.63 -11.12 7.83
N LEU A 500 -21.00 -10.01 7.43
CA LEU A 500 -21.70 -8.78 7.00
C LEU A 500 -22.11 -8.82 5.52
N GLY A 501 -21.49 -9.70 4.73
CA GLY A 501 -21.76 -9.83 3.30
C GLY A 501 -21.04 -8.76 2.47
N ASN A 502 -21.71 -8.26 1.43
CA ASN A 502 -21.15 -7.27 0.54
C ASN A 502 -21.33 -5.86 1.12
N ILE A 503 -20.27 -5.32 1.72
CA ILE A 503 -20.21 -3.95 2.24
C ILE A 503 -19.33 -3.04 1.37
N GLY A 504 -18.69 -3.60 0.33
CA GLY A 504 -17.78 -2.92 -0.59
C GLY A 504 -16.39 -2.69 -0.03
N GLY A 505 -15.40 -2.54 -0.93
CA GLY A 505 -13.98 -2.50 -0.54
C GLY A 505 -13.64 -1.42 0.49
N ARG A 506 -14.25 -0.23 0.40
CA ARG A 506 -13.98 0.84 1.37
C ARG A 506 -14.35 0.46 2.80
N ALA A 507 -15.49 -0.20 3.00
CA ALA A 507 -15.94 -0.61 4.33
C ALA A 507 -15.23 -1.88 4.84
N ALA A 508 -14.59 -2.64 3.95
CA ALA A 508 -13.75 -3.79 4.31
C ALA A 508 -12.39 -3.39 4.90
N LEU A 509 -11.95 -2.13 4.70
CA LEU A 509 -10.61 -1.66 5.05
C LEU A 509 -10.19 -1.92 6.52
N PRO A 510 -11.05 -1.76 7.55
CA PRO A 510 -10.69 -2.12 8.93
C PRO A 510 -10.32 -3.60 9.11
N VAL A 511 -11.04 -4.53 8.47
CA VAL A 511 -10.71 -5.96 8.53
C VAL A 511 -9.36 -6.23 7.87
N MET A 512 -9.09 -5.58 6.73
CA MET A 512 -7.82 -5.73 6.01
C MET A 512 -6.64 -5.16 6.80
N GLU A 513 -6.83 -4.05 7.52
CA GLU A 513 -5.85 -3.56 8.50
C GLU A 513 -5.60 -4.55 9.61
N GLY A 514 -6.66 -5.13 10.18
CA GLY A 514 -6.54 -6.19 11.18
C GLY A 514 -5.66 -7.33 10.68
N LYS A 515 -5.92 -7.85 9.47
CA LYS A 515 -5.09 -8.90 8.84
C LYS A 515 -3.63 -8.48 8.70
N ALA A 516 -3.38 -7.25 8.24
CA ALA A 516 -2.02 -6.71 8.11
C ALA A 516 -1.29 -6.65 9.47
N ILE A 517 -2.01 -6.27 10.53
CA ILE A 517 -1.49 -6.27 11.89
C ILE A 517 -1.14 -7.69 12.36
N LEU A 518 -1.95 -8.70 12.04
CA LEU A 518 -1.68 -10.09 12.41
C LEU A 518 -0.46 -10.67 11.66
N PHE A 519 -0.30 -10.35 10.37
CA PHE A 519 0.91 -10.69 9.60
C PHE A 519 2.17 -10.19 10.30
N HIS A 520 2.19 -8.91 10.67
CA HIS A 520 3.32 -8.31 11.33
C HIS A 520 3.49 -8.92 12.73
N THR A 521 2.44 -8.93 13.54
CA THR A 521 2.46 -9.38 14.94
C THR A 521 3.01 -10.79 15.12
N PHE A 522 2.57 -11.75 14.29
CA PHE A 522 2.90 -13.15 14.48
C PHE A 522 4.14 -13.61 13.71
N ALA A 523 4.46 -12.97 12.57
CA ALA A 523 5.48 -13.49 11.66
C ALA A 523 6.48 -12.44 11.16
N GLY A 524 6.36 -11.17 11.57
CA GLY A 524 7.19 -10.07 11.04
C GLY A 524 7.02 -9.87 9.54
N VAL A 525 5.89 -10.33 8.98
CA VAL A 525 5.53 -10.07 7.58
C VAL A 525 4.92 -8.68 7.53
N GLU A 526 5.49 -7.80 6.73
CA GLU A 526 4.94 -6.47 6.52
C GLU A 526 3.81 -6.61 5.50
N ALA A 527 2.61 -6.13 5.84
CA ALA A 527 1.45 -6.27 4.97
C ALA A 527 0.69 -4.95 4.91
N PHE A 528 0.11 -4.64 3.75
CA PHE A 528 -0.66 -3.43 3.57
C PHE A 528 -2.01 -3.75 2.90
N PRO A 529 -3.13 -3.18 3.37
CA PRO A 529 -4.44 -3.41 2.78
C PRO A 529 -4.57 -2.76 1.40
N ILE A 530 -5.14 -3.49 0.44
CA ILE A 530 -5.45 -3.02 -0.92
C ILE A 530 -6.93 -3.32 -1.19
N CYS A 531 -7.79 -2.41 -0.74
CA CYS A 531 -9.23 -2.47 -0.95
C CYS A 531 -9.62 -1.82 -2.29
N LEU A 532 -10.29 -2.58 -3.15
CA LEU A 532 -10.66 -2.18 -4.50
C LEU A 532 -12.11 -1.67 -4.60
N SER A 533 -12.38 -0.72 -5.49
CA SER A 533 -13.76 -0.27 -5.76
C SER A 533 -14.48 -1.08 -6.83
N THR A 534 -13.78 -1.94 -7.56
CA THR A 534 -14.35 -2.85 -8.55
C THR A 534 -14.66 -4.21 -7.94
N GLN A 535 -15.72 -4.84 -8.44
CA GLN A 535 -16.09 -6.23 -8.13
C GLN A 535 -16.05 -7.11 -9.39
N ASP A 536 -15.60 -6.56 -10.52
CA ASP A 536 -15.40 -7.31 -11.75
C ASP A 536 -14.15 -8.21 -11.60
N PRO A 537 -14.26 -9.52 -11.82
CA PRO A 537 -13.14 -10.44 -11.63
C PRO A 537 -11.93 -10.13 -12.52
N ASP A 538 -12.15 -9.74 -13.79
CA ASP A 538 -11.08 -9.50 -14.74
C ASP A 538 -10.36 -8.17 -14.42
N GLU A 539 -11.09 -7.15 -13.98
CA GLU A 539 -10.49 -5.91 -13.48
C GLU A 539 -9.65 -6.14 -12.21
N ILE A 540 -10.13 -6.96 -11.26
CA ILE A 540 -9.35 -7.33 -10.06
C ILE A 540 -8.06 -8.06 -10.47
N ILE A 541 -8.15 -9.03 -11.40
CA ILE A 541 -6.98 -9.75 -11.90
C ILE A 541 -5.99 -8.77 -12.55
N ALA A 542 -6.46 -7.86 -13.39
CA ALA A 542 -5.63 -6.85 -14.03
C ALA A 542 -4.91 -5.99 -12.99
N ILE A 543 -5.64 -5.39 -12.04
CA ILE A 543 -5.07 -4.52 -11.00
C ILE A 543 -3.99 -5.24 -10.19
N VAL A 544 -4.24 -6.48 -9.76
CA VAL A 544 -3.25 -7.24 -8.97
C VAL A 544 -1.99 -7.54 -9.79
N LYS A 545 -2.12 -7.85 -11.08
CA LYS A 545 -0.96 -8.02 -11.99
C LYS A 545 -0.18 -6.72 -12.16
N GLU A 546 -0.86 -5.58 -12.23
CA GLU A 546 -0.19 -4.28 -12.35
C GLU A 546 0.59 -3.93 -11.08
N LEU A 547 0.10 -4.34 -9.90
CA LEU A 547 0.74 -4.15 -8.59
C LEU A 547 1.85 -5.16 -8.26
N GLU A 548 1.96 -6.26 -9.01
CA GLU A 548 2.95 -7.33 -8.82
C GLU A 548 4.39 -6.82 -8.62
N PRO A 549 4.89 -5.77 -9.32
CA PRO A 549 6.25 -5.27 -9.11
C PRO A 549 6.53 -4.85 -7.67
N THR A 550 5.51 -4.39 -6.93
CA THR A 550 5.63 -3.83 -5.58
C THR A 550 5.66 -4.91 -4.49
N PHE A 551 4.89 -5.98 -4.66
CA PHE A 551 4.63 -6.96 -3.60
C PHE A 551 5.47 -8.23 -3.77
N GLY A 552 5.80 -8.86 -2.64
CA GLY A 552 6.42 -10.19 -2.57
C GLY A 552 5.40 -11.32 -2.53
N GLY A 553 4.12 -11.01 -2.31
CA GLY A 553 3.00 -11.94 -2.30
C GLY A 553 1.67 -11.21 -2.14
N ILE A 554 0.58 -11.88 -2.50
CA ILE A 554 -0.79 -11.33 -2.40
C ILE A 554 -1.65 -12.26 -1.56
N ASN A 555 -2.29 -11.70 -0.55
CA ASN A 555 -3.31 -12.35 0.26
C ASN A 555 -4.69 -11.84 -0.17
N LEU A 556 -5.46 -12.64 -0.90
CA LEU A 556 -6.85 -12.39 -1.26
C LEU A 556 -7.76 -12.63 -0.04
N GLU A 557 -8.67 -11.69 0.21
CA GLU A 557 -9.56 -11.71 1.38
C GLU A 557 -10.97 -11.24 1.04
N ASP A 558 -11.97 -11.86 1.68
CA ASP A 558 -13.36 -11.42 1.67
C ASP A 558 -13.94 -11.22 0.23
N ILE A 559 -13.53 -12.10 -0.69
CA ILE A 559 -14.00 -12.13 -2.08
C ILE A 559 -15.05 -13.24 -2.23
N SER A 560 -16.26 -12.87 -2.67
CA SER A 560 -17.38 -13.80 -2.78
C SER A 560 -17.14 -14.97 -3.76
N ALA A 561 -17.68 -16.14 -3.41
CA ALA A 561 -17.74 -17.29 -4.30
C ALA A 561 -18.89 -17.14 -5.32
N PRO A 562 -18.77 -17.67 -6.55
CA PRO A 562 -17.68 -18.52 -7.04
C PRO A 562 -16.53 -17.78 -7.73
N ARG A 563 -16.59 -16.45 -7.85
CA ARG A 563 -15.59 -15.68 -8.61
C ARG A 563 -14.20 -15.65 -7.95
N CYS A 564 -14.13 -15.77 -6.62
CA CYS A 564 -12.85 -15.91 -5.91
C CYS A 564 -11.96 -17.04 -6.45
N PHE A 565 -12.56 -18.16 -6.88
CA PHE A 565 -11.83 -19.30 -7.46
C PHE A 565 -11.25 -18.97 -8.83
N TYR A 566 -11.99 -18.21 -9.65
CA TYR A 566 -11.52 -17.76 -10.96
C TYR A 566 -10.37 -16.76 -10.80
N ILE A 567 -10.54 -15.77 -9.92
CA ILE A 567 -9.53 -14.74 -9.62
C ILE A 567 -8.24 -15.39 -9.14
N GLU A 568 -8.31 -16.26 -8.13
CA GLU A 568 -7.14 -16.93 -7.58
C GLU A 568 -6.43 -17.78 -8.64
N LYS A 569 -7.17 -18.60 -9.39
CA LYS A 569 -6.60 -19.46 -10.43
C LYS A 569 -5.86 -18.63 -11.46
N LYS A 570 -6.48 -17.56 -11.96
CA LYS A 570 -5.90 -16.67 -12.95
C LYS A 570 -4.65 -15.96 -12.44
N LEU A 571 -4.68 -15.44 -11.23
CA LEU A 571 -3.52 -14.78 -10.64
C LEU A 571 -2.34 -15.75 -10.46
N ARG A 572 -2.59 -16.98 -10.03
CA ARG A 572 -1.55 -18.02 -9.91
C ARG A 572 -0.95 -18.43 -11.26
N GLU A 573 -1.72 -18.35 -12.35
CA GLU A 573 -1.26 -18.64 -13.71
C GLU A 573 -0.50 -17.47 -14.35
N GLU A 574 -0.82 -16.23 -13.95
CA GLU A 574 -0.40 -15.01 -14.66
C GLU A 574 0.55 -14.10 -13.86
N THR A 575 0.95 -14.46 -12.64
CA THR A 575 1.92 -13.71 -11.80
C THR A 575 3.08 -14.59 -11.30
N ASP A 576 4.21 -13.99 -10.92
CA ASP A 576 5.41 -14.68 -10.43
C ASP A 576 5.60 -14.62 -8.90
N ILE A 577 4.52 -14.32 -8.17
CA ILE A 577 4.49 -14.17 -6.71
C ILE A 577 3.43 -15.10 -6.08
N PRO A 578 3.60 -15.56 -4.83
CA PRO A 578 2.63 -16.40 -4.17
C PRO A 578 1.30 -15.67 -3.97
N ILE A 579 0.24 -16.29 -4.49
CA ILE A 579 -1.16 -15.90 -4.26
C ILE A 579 -1.76 -16.86 -3.23
N PHE A 580 -2.29 -16.32 -2.15
CA PHE A 580 -3.03 -17.05 -1.12
C PHE A 580 -4.41 -16.43 -0.96
N HIS A 581 -5.44 -17.23 -0.80
CA HIS A 581 -6.75 -16.74 -0.40
C HIS A 581 -7.07 -17.28 0.99
N ASP A 582 -7.16 -16.41 1.99
CA ASP A 582 -7.20 -16.86 3.39
C ASP A 582 -8.51 -17.56 3.75
N ASP A 583 -9.65 -17.03 3.29
CA ASP A 583 -10.95 -17.70 3.49
C ASP A 583 -10.97 -19.12 2.92
N GLN A 584 -10.24 -19.37 1.83
CA GLN A 584 -10.08 -20.70 1.25
C GLN A 584 -9.03 -21.51 2.01
N HIS A 585 -7.76 -21.15 1.82
CA HIS A 585 -6.63 -21.98 2.20
C HIS A 585 -6.32 -21.88 3.69
N GLY A 586 -6.40 -20.69 4.28
CA GLY A 586 -6.18 -20.49 5.71
C GLY A 586 -7.18 -21.29 6.54
N THR A 587 -8.46 -21.19 6.19
CA THR A 587 -9.54 -22.00 6.81
C THR A 587 -9.29 -23.50 6.62
N ALA A 588 -8.92 -23.94 5.42
CA ALA A 588 -8.65 -25.35 5.14
C ALA A 588 -7.50 -25.91 6.00
N VAL A 589 -6.41 -25.15 6.15
CA VAL A 589 -5.24 -25.54 6.95
C VAL A 589 -5.61 -25.71 8.43
N ILE A 590 -6.32 -24.75 9.02
CA ILE A 590 -6.65 -24.80 10.45
C ILE A 590 -7.70 -25.88 10.76
N VAL A 591 -8.66 -26.11 9.86
CA VAL A 591 -9.64 -27.20 9.98
C VAL A 591 -8.93 -28.55 9.92
N LEU A 592 -8.01 -28.73 8.97
CA LEU A 592 -7.22 -29.95 8.87
C LEU A 592 -6.39 -30.18 10.14
N ALA A 593 -5.74 -29.14 10.68
CA ALA A 593 -4.97 -29.25 11.93
C ALA A 593 -5.85 -29.73 13.10
N GLY A 594 -7.05 -29.16 13.25
CA GLY A 594 -8.02 -29.59 14.24
C GLY A 594 -8.48 -31.04 14.03
N ILE A 595 -8.73 -31.46 12.79
CA ILE A 595 -9.12 -32.84 12.46
C ILE A 595 -8.00 -33.82 12.78
N LEU A 596 -6.73 -33.50 12.47
CA LEU A 596 -5.58 -34.35 12.80
C LEU A 596 -5.50 -34.62 14.31
N ASN A 597 -5.68 -33.58 15.12
CA ASN A 597 -5.68 -33.69 16.57
C ASN A 597 -6.93 -34.39 17.12
N ALA A 598 -8.09 -34.14 16.52
CA ALA A 598 -9.31 -34.87 16.87
C ALA A 598 -9.16 -36.38 16.58
N CYS A 599 -8.60 -36.75 15.44
CA CYS A 599 -8.26 -38.13 15.08
C CYS A 599 -7.29 -38.77 16.08
N ARG A 600 -6.20 -38.08 16.46
CA ARG A 600 -5.27 -38.52 17.51
C ARG A 600 -6.00 -38.79 18.82
N LEU A 601 -6.93 -37.92 19.22
CA LEU A 601 -7.67 -38.04 20.47
C LEU A 601 -8.68 -39.19 20.47
N THR A 602 -9.40 -39.40 19.36
CA THR A 602 -10.44 -40.44 19.26
C THR A 602 -9.94 -41.78 18.73
N GLY A 603 -8.67 -41.86 18.31
CA GLY A 603 -8.09 -43.05 17.66
C GLY A 603 -8.65 -43.35 16.27
N LYS A 604 -9.23 -42.36 15.58
CA LYS A 604 -9.77 -42.52 14.20
C LYS A 604 -8.67 -42.22 13.18
N GLN A 605 -8.66 -42.94 12.06
CA GLN A 605 -7.77 -42.66 10.95
C GLN A 605 -8.42 -41.69 9.96
N THR A 606 -7.64 -40.73 9.44
CA THR A 606 -8.16 -39.71 8.50
C THR A 606 -8.75 -40.32 7.23
N SER A 607 -8.14 -41.38 6.69
CA SER A 607 -8.61 -42.09 5.48
C SER A 607 -10.01 -42.69 5.61
N ASP A 608 -10.42 -43.00 6.84
CA ASP A 608 -11.63 -43.75 7.12
C ASP A 608 -12.79 -42.82 7.54
N LEU A 609 -12.54 -41.51 7.63
CA LEU A 609 -13.53 -40.53 8.06
C LEU A 609 -14.66 -40.38 7.04
N GLN A 610 -15.89 -40.40 7.54
CA GLN A 610 -17.08 -39.98 6.81
C GLN A 610 -17.46 -38.55 7.18
N VAL A 611 -17.25 -37.61 6.25
CA VAL A 611 -17.32 -36.17 6.52
C VAL A 611 -18.54 -35.53 5.85
N VAL A 612 -19.25 -34.68 6.59
CA VAL A 612 -20.27 -33.78 6.04
C VAL A 612 -19.78 -32.35 6.16
N VAL A 613 -19.71 -31.66 5.03
CA VAL A 613 -19.42 -30.22 4.97
C VAL A 613 -20.72 -29.48 4.68
N ASN A 614 -21.26 -28.77 5.67
CA ASN A 614 -22.43 -27.93 5.50
C ASN A 614 -22.00 -26.52 5.10
N GLY A 615 -22.25 -26.17 3.85
CA GLY A 615 -21.70 -25.02 3.17
C GLY A 615 -21.17 -25.41 1.78
N ALA A 616 -21.20 -24.46 0.86
CA ALA A 616 -20.66 -24.64 -0.49
C ALA A 616 -20.05 -23.33 -1.05
N GLY A 617 -19.54 -22.50 -0.14
CA GLY A 617 -18.76 -21.29 -0.46
C GLY A 617 -17.26 -21.58 -0.56
N ALA A 618 -16.46 -20.51 -0.59
CA ALA A 618 -15.00 -20.53 -0.73
C ALA A 618 -14.32 -21.51 0.25
N SER A 619 -14.52 -21.31 1.55
CA SER A 619 -13.93 -22.14 2.61
C SER A 619 -14.37 -23.59 2.53
N ALA A 620 -15.65 -23.87 2.29
CA ALA A 620 -16.20 -25.22 2.25
C ALA A 620 -15.59 -26.06 1.12
N VAL A 621 -15.43 -25.46 -0.07
CA VAL A 621 -14.79 -26.10 -1.22
C VAL A 621 -13.30 -26.34 -0.93
N ALA A 622 -12.59 -25.37 -0.38
CA ALA A 622 -11.17 -25.48 -0.08
C ALA A 622 -10.87 -26.54 1.00
N VAL A 623 -11.64 -26.54 2.10
CA VAL A 623 -11.58 -27.57 3.15
C VAL A 623 -11.81 -28.96 2.55
N THR A 624 -12.85 -29.10 1.71
CA THR A 624 -13.15 -30.39 1.06
C THR A 624 -12.00 -30.86 0.18
N LYS A 625 -11.46 -29.98 -0.68
CA LYS A 625 -10.33 -30.31 -1.55
C LYS A 625 -9.09 -30.72 -0.75
N LEU A 626 -8.74 -29.99 0.30
CA LEU A 626 -7.55 -30.29 1.12
C LEU A 626 -7.71 -31.62 1.89
N LEU A 627 -8.91 -31.91 2.43
CA LEU A 627 -9.20 -33.19 3.07
C LEU A 627 -9.09 -34.36 2.09
N MET A 628 -9.59 -34.19 0.86
CA MET A 628 -9.47 -35.21 -0.18
C MET A 628 -8.01 -35.42 -0.60
N SER A 629 -7.21 -34.36 -0.71
CA SER A 629 -5.76 -34.45 -0.95
C SER A 629 -5.01 -35.20 0.17
N MET A 630 -5.54 -35.20 1.39
CA MET A 630 -5.05 -35.98 2.54
C MET A 630 -5.57 -37.43 2.58
N GLY A 631 -6.39 -37.84 1.61
CA GLY A 631 -6.89 -39.21 1.48
C GLY A 631 -8.29 -39.45 2.06
N VAL A 632 -9.03 -38.42 2.49
CA VAL A 632 -10.44 -38.57 2.90
C VAL A 632 -11.31 -38.82 1.67
N GLN A 633 -11.91 -40.01 1.56
CA GLN A 633 -12.67 -40.41 0.36
C GLN A 633 -14.16 -40.09 0.43
N ASP A 634 -14.78 -40.17 1.61
CA ASP A 634 -16.23 -40.02 1.77
C ASP A 634 -16.59 -38.65 2.36
N VAL A 635 -16.62 -37.65 1.46
CA VAL A 635 -17.06 -36.29 1.80
C VAL A 635 -18.38 -35.98 1.07
N ILE A 636 -19.35 -35.44 1.81
CA ILE A 636 -20.61 -34.92 1.25
C ILE A 636 -20.76 -33.44 1.59
N MET A 637 -20.86 -32.61 0.55
CA MET A 637 -21.19 -31.20 0.70
C MET A 637 -22.71 -30.99 0.69
N VAL A 638 -23.19 -30.10 1.55
CA VAL A 638 -24.61 -29.73 1.67
C VAL A 638 -24.73 -28.22 1.49
N ASP A 639 -25.58 -27.76 0.56
CA ASP A 639 -25.90 -26.33 0.43
C ASP A 639 -27.35 -26.04 0.86
N SER A 640 -27.79 -24.81 0.64
CA SER A 640 -29.14 -24.35 1.03
C SER A 640 -30.31 -25.16 0.44
N ARG A 641 -30.08 -26.02 -0.56
CA ARG A 641 -31.11 -26.93 -1.10
C ARG A 641 -30.77 -28.41 -0.93
N GLY A 642 -29.87 -28.74 -0.01
CA GLY A 642 -29.51 -30.12 0.37
C GLY A 642 -28.19 -30.62 -0.23
N ALA A 643 -27.99 -31.94 -0.18
CA ALA A 643 -26.76 -32.60 -0.63
C ALA A 643 -26.41 -32.27 -2.09
N ILE A 644 -25.15 -31.97 -2.35
CA ILE A 644 -24.58 -31.81 -3.70
C ILE A 644 -24.24 -33.20 -4.25
N TYR A 645 -24.65 -33.47 -5.49
CA TYR A 645 -24.39 -34.74 -6.17
C TYR A 645 -24.47 -34.56 -7.69
N LYS A 646 -23.75 -35.41 -8.44
CA LYS A 646 -23.74 -35.39 -9.91
C LYS A 646 -25.17 -35.50 -10.50
N GLY A 647 -25.55 -34.51 -11.30
CA GLY A 647 -26.88 -34.42 -11.94
C GLY A 647 -27.94 -33.67 -11.12
N ARG A 648 -27.59 -33.07 -9.97
CA ARG A 648 -28.47 -32.13 -9.27
C ARG A 648 -28.61 -30.84 -10.08
N LYS A 649 -29.85 -30.35 -10.25
CA LYS A 649 -30.13 -29.10 -10.99
C LYS A 649 -29.72 -27.86 -10.18
N ASN A 650 -29.41 -26.76 -10.87
CA ASN A 650 -29.10 -25.44 -10.30
C ASN A 650 -27.83 -25.40 -9.44
N LEU A 651 -26.80 -26.14 -9.86
CA LEU A 651 -25.45 -25.98 -9.34
C LEU A 651 -24.75 -24.88 -10.15
N ASN A 652 -23.85 -24.13 -9.52
CA ASN A 652 -22.89 -23.30 -10.26
C ASN A 652 -21.69 -24.17 -10.65
N TRP A 653 -20.82 -23.66 -11.53
CA TRP A 653 -19.71 -24.43 -12.10
C TRP A 653 -18.82 -25.10 -11.04
N ILE A 654 -18.50 -24.41 -9.93
CA ILE A 654 -17.65 -24.99 -8.87
C ILE A 654 -18.38 -26.10 -8.11
N LYS A 655 -19.69 -25.95 -7.86
CA LYS A 655 -20.49 -27.02 -7.24
C LYS A 655 -20.66 -28.21 -8.18
N GLU A 656 -20.69 -27.99 -9.49
CA GLU A 656 -20.68 -29.07 -10.48
C GLU A 656 -19.35 -29.84 -10.44
N GLU A 657 -18.21 -29.13 -10.41
CA GLU A 657 -16.90 -29.76 -10.21
C GLU A 657 -16.85 -30.57 -8.91
N MET A 658 -17.32 -30.01 -7.80
CA MET A 658 -17.35 -30.73 -6.53
C MET A 658 -18.30 -31.92 -6.56
N ALA A 659 -19.42 -31.86 -7.29
CA ALA A 659 -20.37 -32.95 -7.44
C ALA A 659 -19.80 -34.16 -8.20
N GLU A 660 -18.75 -33.97 -9.01
CA GLU A 660 -18.04 -35.05 -9.71
C GLU A 660 -17.10 -35.82 -8.79
N VAL A 661 -16.47 -35.13 -7.82
CA VAL A 661 -15.45 -35.72 -6.96
C VAL A 661 -15.96 -36.09 -5.56
N THR A 662 -17.02 -35.45 -5.07
CA THR A 662 -17.66 -35.74 -3.77
C THR A 662 -18.93 -36.58 -3.91
N ASN A 663 -19.42 -37.13 -2.79
CA ASN A 663 -20.70 -37.83 -2.70
C ASN A 663 -20.90 -38.89 -3.81
N GLN A 664 -19.93 -39.80 -3.96
CA GLN A 664 -19.93 -40.85 -4.98
C GLN A 664 -21.17 -41.75 -4.90
N GLY A 665 -21.72 -41.93 -3.68
CA GLY A 665 -22.97 -42.64 -3.44
C GLY A 665 -24.25 -41.89 -3.84
N LYS A 666 -24.14 -40.63 -4.30
CA LYS A 666 -25.26 -39.75 -4.68
C LYS A 666 -26.34 -39.67 -3.60
N VAL A 667 -25.93 -39.59 -2.34
CA VAL A 667 -26.83 -39.40 -1.21
C VAL A 667 -27.63 -38.12 -1.42
N LYS A 668 -28.96 -38.20 -1.26
CA LYS A 668 -29.90 -37.09 -1.47
C LYS A 668 -30.65 -36.79 -0.18
N GLY A 669 -30.92 -35.52 0.06
CA GLY A 669 -31.76 -35.04 1.16
C GLY A 669 -31.25 -33.73 1.75
N ASN A 670 -31.89 -33.33 2.85
CA ASN A 670 -31.47 -32.22 3.69
C ASN A 670 -30.35 -32.65 4.65
N LEU A 671 -29.80 -31.67 5.39
CA LEU A 671 -28.70 -31.89 6.33
C LEU A 671 -28.97 -33.03 7.32
N ALA A 672 -30.15 -33.03 7.95
CA ALA A 672 -30.57 -34.04 8.93
C ALA A 672 -30.45 -35.49 8.41
N LYS A 673 -30.72 -35.72 7.12
CA LYS A 673 -30.56 -37.03 6.51
C LYS A 673 -29.11 -37.37 6.19
N VAL A 674 -28.32 -36.37 5.80
CA VAL A 674 -26.93 -36.55 5.33
C VAL A 674 -25.97 -36.80 6.49
N VAL A 675 -26.16 -36.15 7.64
CA VAL A 675 -25.29 -36.29 8.83
C VAL A 675 -25.42 -37.63 9.54
N LYS A 676 -26.48 -38.39 9.27
CA LYS A 676 -26.74 -39.66 9.93
C LYS A 676 -25.58 -40.65 9.69
N GLY A 677 -25.01 -41.17 10.79
CA GLY A 677 -23.91 -42.13 10.78
C GLY A 677 -22.55 -41.57 10.40
N ARG A 678 -22.39 -40.24 10.31
CA ARG A 678 -21.14 -39.58 9.88
C ARG A 678 -20.24 -39.27 11.07
N ASP A 679 -18.93 -39.28 10.85
CA ASP A 679 -17.92 -39.05 11.89
C ASP A 679 -17.71 -37.56 12.18
N VAL A 680 -17.73 -36.74 11.13
CA VAL A 680 -17.36 -35.33 11.21
C VAL A 680 -18.43 -34.46 10.56
N PHE A 681 -18.83 -33.41 11.27
CA PHE A 681 -19.58 -32.30 10.72
C PHE A 681 -18.68 -31.07 10.66
N ILE A 682 -18.63 -30.41 9.51
CA ILE A 682 -17.94 -29.13 9.31
C ILE A 682 -18.96 -28.11 8.80
N GLY A 683 -19.33 -27.17 9.66
CA GLY A 683 -20.21 -26.06 9.36
C GLY A 683 -19.42 -24.84 8.90
N LEU A 684 -19.70 -24.40 7.67
CA LEU A 684 -19.20 -23.18 7.04
C LEU A 684 -20.38 -22.47 6.37
N SER A 685 -21.40 -22.21 7.19
CA SER A 685 -22.76 -21.88 6.73
C SER A 685 -23.42 -20.82 7.61
N VAL A 686 -24.68 -21.04 8.01
CA VAL A 686 -25.53 -20.09 8.73
C VAL A 686 -25.78 -20.55 10.18
N PRO A 687 -26.08 -19.63 11.10
CA PRO A 687 -26.32 -19.94 12.51
C PRO A 687 -27.46 -20.96 12.73
N GLY A 688 -27.32 -21.82 13.74
CA GLY A 688 -28.39 -22.69 14.24
C GLY A 688 -28.88 -23.80 13.30
N VAL A 689 -28.14 -24.10 12.23
CA VAL A 689 -28.55 -25.10 11.22
C VAL A 689 -28.31 -26.55 11.67
N LEU A 690 -27.39 -26.79 12.61
CA LEU A 690 -27.17 -28.09 13.22
C LEU A 690 -27.92 -28.15 14.55
N THR A 691 -28.56 -29.28 14.86
CA THR A 691 -29.35 -29.45 16.09
C THR A 691 -28.85 -30.62 16.90
N GLY A 692 -29.08 -30.62 18.21
CA GLY A 692 -28.74 -31.76 19.06
C GLY A 692 -29.36 -33.10 18.60
N GLU A 693 -30.58 -33.08 18.04
CA GLU A 693 -31.21 -34.28 17.48
C GLU A 693 -30.46 -34.84 16.27
N MET A 694 -29.87 -33.97 15.44
CA MET A 694 -29.02 -34.40 14.33
C MET A 694 -27.73 -35.06 14.84
N ILE A 695 -27.09 -34.48 15.87
CA ILE A 695 -25.85 -35.01 16.48
C ILE A 695 -26.08 -36.42 17.04
N LYS A 696 -27.23 -36.66 17.71
CA LYS A 696 -27.60 -38.00 18.23
C LYS A 696 -27.69 -39.07 17.14
N THR A 697 -27.85 -38.69 15.87
CA THR A 697 -27.89 -39.63 14.74
C THR A 697 -26.54 -39.87 14.07
N MET A 698 -25.50 -39.14 14.46
CA MET A 698 -24.14 -39.27 13.92
C MET A 698 -23.45 -40.56 14.40
N ALA A 699 -22.24 -40.81 13.90
CA ALA A 699 -21.43 -41.94 14.36
C ALA A 699 -21.03 -41.79 15.84
N LYS A 700 -20.46 -42.87 16.41
CA LYS A 700 -19.88 -42.83 17.76
C LYS A 700 -18.73 -41.81 17.79
N ASP A 701 -18.66 -41.06 18.89
CA ASP A 701 -17.66 -40.02 19.14
C ASP A 701 -17.59 -39.01 17.98
N PRO A 702 -18.71 -38.30 17.67
CA PRO A 702 -18.76 -37.40 16.53
C PRO A 702 -17.96 -36.12 16.81
N MET A 703 -17.28 -35.62 15.77
CA MET A 703 -16.47 -34.40 15.81
C MET A 703 -17.25 -33.27 15.13
N ILE A 704 -17.52 -32.19 15.86
CA ILE A 704 -18.35 -31.08 15.39
C ILE A 704 -17.50 -29.82 15.24
N PHE A 705 -17.31 -29.36 14.02
CA PHE A 705 -16.66 -28.09 13.69
C PHE A 705 -17.74 -27.11 13.25
N ALA A 706 -18.30 -26.31 14.18
CA ALA A 706 -19.36 -25.33 13.91
C ALA A 706 -18.74 -23.92 13.74
N LEU A 707 -18.32 -23.59 12.51
CA LEU A 707 -17.40 -22.49 12.23
C LEU A 707 -18.07 -21.23 11.69
N ALA A 708 -19.40 -21.17 11.63
CA ALA A 708 -20.11 -19.93 11.28
C ALA A 708 -19.80 -18.81 12.30
N ASN A 709 -19.62 -17.59 11.78
CA ASN A 709 -19.40 -16.37 12.57
C ASN A 709 -20.51 -15.34 12.28
N PRO A 710 -20.91 -14.50 13.27
CA PRO A 710 -20.46 -14.51 14.67
C PRO A 710 -21.16 -15.57 15.55
N THR A 711 -22.21 -16.23 15.03
CA THR A 711 -22.94 -17.29 15.75
C THR A 711 -22.75 -18.64 15.04
N PRO A 712 -22.25 -19.67 15.74
CA PRO A 712 -22.02 -21.00 15.17
C PRO A 712 -23.29 -21.71 14.68
N GLU A 713 -23.11 -22.78 13.90
CA GLU A 713 -24.18 -23.69 13.51
C GLU A 713 -24.89 -24.37 14.70
N ILE A 714 -24.17 -24.55 15.81
CA ILE A 714 -24.67 -25.03 17.11
C ILE A 714 -23.69 -24.57 18.20
N MET A 715 -24.20 -24.25 19.40
CA MET A 715 -23.32 -23.88 20.51
C MET A 715 -22.61 -25.11 21.11
N PRO A 716 -21.37 -24.97 21.63
CA PRO A 716 -20.61 -26.12 22.13
C PRO A 716 -21.27 -26.89 23.26
N ASP A 717 -21.92 -26.21 24.20
CA ASP A 717 -22.66 -26.81 25.30
C ASP A 717 -23.83 -27.67 24.80
N GLU A 718 -24.60 -27.18 23.83
CA GLU A 718 -25.68 -27.94 23.20
C GLU A 718 -25.14 -29.17 22.44
N ALA A 719 -24.06 -29.00 21.68
CA ALA A 719 -23.45 -30.08 20.92
C ALA A 719 -22.85 -31.18 21.81
N LEU A 720 -22.16 -30.81 22.90
CA LEU A 720 -21.62 -31.75 23.88
C LEU A 720 -22.75 -32.49 24.62
N ALA A 721 -23.81 -31.78 25.03
CA ALA A 721 -24.98 -32.40 25.66
C ALA A 721 -25.69 -33.39 24.72
N ALA A 722 -25.61 -33.19 23.41
CA ALA A 722 -26.16 -34.08 22.39
C ALA A 722 -25.26 -35.29 22.06
N GLY A 723 -24.06 -35.38 22.64
CA GLY A 723 -23.14 -36.51 22.49
C GLY A 723 -21.95 -36.27 21.57
N ALA A 724 -21.64 -35.02 21.20
CA ALA A 724 -20.38 -34.71 20.53
C ALA A 724 -19.17 -35.06 21.41
N ALA A 725 -18.16 -35.71 20.81
CA ALA A 725 -16.91 -35.99 21.51
C ALA A 725 -15.99 -34.76 21.53
N ILE A 726 -16.03 -33.98 20.44
CA ILE A 726 -15.19 -32.79 20.26
C ILE A 726 -16.05 -31.72 19.59
N VAL A 727 -15.94 -30.48 20.07
CA VAL A 727 -16.56 -29.33 19.43
C VAL A 727 -15.52 -28.23 19.22
N ALA A 728 -15.49 -27.69 18.01
CA ALA A 728 -14.64 -26.57 17.61
C ALA A 728 -15.50 -25.48 16.95
N THR A 729 -15.13 -24.21 17.15
CA THR A 729 -15.89 -23.06 16.63
C THR A 729 -14.97 -22.00 16.03
N GLY A 730 -15.52 -21.03 15.29
CA GLY A 730 -14.76 -19.86 14.82
C GLY A 730 -14.51 -18.79 15.89
N ARG A 731 -15.17 -18.90 17.05
CA ARG A 731 -15.21 -17.87 18.10
C ARG A 731 -14.02 -17.93 19.05
N SER A 732 -13.45 -16.77 19.38
CA SER A 732 -12.29 -16.62 20.27
C SER A 732 -12.60 -16.78 21.75
N ASP A 733 -13.86 -16.61 22.15
CA ASP A 733 -14.31 -16.76 23.53
C ASP A 733 -14.69 -18.19 23.90
N LEU A 734 -14.56 -19.14 22.97
CA LEU A 734 -14.92 -20.56 23.15
C LEU A 734 -13.70 -21.48 22.97
N PRO A 735 -13.71 -22.69 23.56
CA PRO A 735 -12.65 -23.68 23.35
C PRO A 735 -12.50 -24.08 21.87
N ASN A 736 -11.31 -24.60 21.51
CA ASN A 736 -10.99 -25.09 20.17
C ASN A 736 -11.32 -24.08 19.05
N GLN A 737 -10.81 -22.86 19.19
CA GLN A 737 -11.01 -21.85 18.15
C GLN A 737 -10.29 -22.23 16.85
N VAL A 738 -11.06 -22.35 15.78
CA VAL A 738 -10.58 -22.51 14.41
C VAL A 738 -10.45 -21.12 13.78
N ASN A 739 -9.26 -20.54 13.83
CA ASN A 739 -9.00 -19.21 13.31
C ASN A 739 -7.82 -19.24 12.32
N ASN A 740 -8.04 -18.71 11.12
CA ASN A 740 -7.05 -18.66 10.04
C ASN A 740 -5.82 -17.78 10.38
N SER A 741 -5.91 -16.89 11.38
CA SER A 741 -4.76 -16.16 11.93
C SER A 741 -3.61 -17.02 12.44
N LEU A 742 -3.87 -18.29 12.76
CA LEU A 742 -2.83 -19.26 13.12
C LEU A 742 -2.07 -19.82 11.90
N ALA A 743 -2.59 -19.64 10.69
CA ALA A 743 -2.04 -20.23 9.47
C ALA A 743 -1.31 -19.20 8.61
N PHE A 744 -2.01 -18.17 8.13
CA PHE A 744 -1.47 -17.30 7.08
C PHE A 744 -0.14 -16.59 7.45
N PRO A 745 0.13 -16.14 8.69
CA PRO A 745 1.38 -15.44 8.98
C PRO A 745 2.60 -16.34 8.76
N GLY A 746 2.55 -17.56 9.30
CA GLY A 746 3.63 -18.53 9.16
C GLY A 746 3.77 -19.05 7.72
N ILE A 747 2.65 -19.27 7.03
CA ILE A 747 2.67 -19.73 5.62
C ILE A 747 3.39 -18.71 4.75
N PHE A 748 3.00 -17.43 4.84
CA PHE A 748 3.65 -16.38 4.05
C PHE A 748 5.11 -16.19 4.43
N ARG A 749 5.47 -16.25 5.72
CA ARG A 749 6.87 -16.13 6.12
C ARG A 749 7.75 -17.20 5.48
N GLY A 750 7.32 -18.46 5.53
CA GLY A 750 8.02 -19.56 4.89
C GLY A 750 8.10 -19.40 3.37
N ALA A 751 6.99 -18.98 2.74
CA ALA A 751 6.90 -18.74 1.31
C ALA A 751 7.80 -17.59 0.81
N LEU A 752 7.83 -16.47 1.54
CA LEU A 752 8.63 -15.27 1.20
C LEU A 752 10.12 -15.56 1.38
N ASP A 753 10.52 -16.18 2.49
CA ASP A 753 11.94 -16.42 2.78
C ASP A 753 12.59 -17.45 1.85
N THR A 754 11.78 -18.34 1.28
CA THR A 754 12.19 -19.30 0.23
C THR A 754 11.86 -18.82 -1.19
N ARG A 755 11.23 -17.64 -1.33
CA ARG A 755 10.79 -17.03 -2.59
C ARG A 755 10.01 -18.00 -3.47
N VAL A 756 9.04 -18.74 -2.96
CA VAL A 756 8.22 -19.64 -3.81
C VAL A 756 7.39 -18.84 -4.81
N ARG A 757 6.97 -19.48 -5.90
CA ARG A 757 6.00 -18.89 -6.85
C ARG A 757 4.56 -19.20 -6.46
N ASN A 758 4.34 -20.36 -5.85
CA ASN A 758 3.02 -20.86 -5.50
C ASN A 758 3.03 -21.46 -4.09
N ILE A 759 1.93 -21.28 -3.37
CA ILE A 759 1.67 -22.00 -2.12
C ILE A 759 0.90 -23.28 -2.48
N THR A 760 1.61 -24.40 -2.48
CA THR A 760 1.08 -25.70 -2.92
C THR A 760 0.23 -26.37 -1.84
N ASP A 761 -0.54 -27.39 -2.21
CA ASP A 761 -1.31 -28.17 -1.24
C ASP A 761 -0.40 -28.95 -0.28
N SER A 762 0.79 -29.37 -0.71
CA SER A 762 1.78 -30.01 0.19
C SER A 762 2.29 -29.03 1.26
N MET A 763 2.51 -27.76 0.92
CA MET A 763 2.87 -26.72 1.89
C MET A 763 1.72 -26.47 2.88
N LYS A 764 0.47 -26.44 2.40
CA LYS A 764 -0.72 -26.30 3.27
C LYS A 764 -0.85 -27.47 4.24
N ILE A 765 -0.63 -28.69 3.76
CA ILE A 765 -0.62 -29.89 4.61
C ILE A 765 0.50 -29.83 5.64
N ALA A 766 1.72 -29.44 5.24
CA ALA A 766 2.84 -29.26 6.16
C ALA A 766 2.55 -28.20 7.24
N ALA A 767 1.90 -27.09 6.87
CA ALA A 767 1.43 -26.08 7.82
C ALA A 767 0.40 -26.66 8.81
N ALA A 768 -0.59 -27.42 8.33
CA ALA A 768 -1.60 -28.04 9.18
C ALA A 768 -0.99 -29.05 10.18
N GLN A 769 -0.04 -29.85 9.71
CA GLN A 769 0.72 -30.79 10.55
C GLN A 769 1.55 -30.08 11.62
N ALA A 770 2.19 -28.96 11.26
CA ALA A 770 2.97 -28.16 12.21
C ALA A 770 2.07 -27.57 13.31
N ILE A 771 0.91 -27.01 12.96
CA ILE A 771 -0.07 -26.49 13.92
C ILE A 771 -0.56 -27.61 14.84
N ALA A 772 -0.94 -28.76 14.26
CA ALA A 772 -1.43 -29.90 15.02
C ALA A 772 -0.37 -30.43 16.01
N GLY A 773 0.89 -30.48 15.58
CA GLY A 773 2.02 -30.98 16.37
C GLY A 773 2.38 -30.13 17.60
N LEU A 774 1.94 -28.87 17.67
CA LEU A 774 2.15 -28.02 18.85
C LEU A 774 1.28 -28.45 20.04
N VAL A 775 0.16 -29.13 19.80
CA VAL A 775 -0.62 -29.77 20.86
C VAL A 775 -0.03 -31.17 21.12
N LEU A 776 0.75 -31.26 22.18
CA LEU A 776 1.37 -32.51 22.63
C LEU A 776 0.31 -33.52 23.08
N ASP A 777 0.57 -34.82 22.88
CA ASP A 777 -0.38 -35.90 23.23
C ASP A 777 -0.86 -35.82 24.69
N GLU A 778 0.04 -35.45 25.61
CA GLU A 778 -0.26 -35.33 27.05
C GLU A 778 -1.22 -34.16 27.38
N LYS A 779 -1.32 -33.16 26.50
CA LYS A 779 -2.18 -31.99 26.66
C LYS A 779 -3.48 -32.08 25.88
N LEU A 780 -3.56 -33.06 24.97
CA LEU A 780 -4.68 -33.24 24.06
C LEU A 780 -5.94 -33.62 24.85
N ARG A 781 -6.99 -32.82 24.71
CA ARG A 781 -8.26 -33.03 25.41
C ARG A 781 -9.44 -32.53 24.55
N PRO A 782 -10.69 -32.95 24.83
CA PRO A 782 -11.85 -32.58 24.01
C PRO A 782 -12.03 -31.09 23.77
N ASP A 783 -11.63 -30.24 24.73
CA ASP A 783 -11.68 -28.78 24.71
C ASP A 783 -10.32 -28.12 24.33
N TRP A 784 -9.30 -28.92 23.96
CA TRP A 784 -8.01 -28.41 23.48
C TRP A 784 -7.37 -29.32 22.41
N ILE A 785 -7.78 -29.10 21.16
CA ILE A 785 -7.23 -29.75 19.96
C ILE A 785 -6.51 -28.77 19.03
N ILE A 786 -6.61 -27.46 19.27
CA ILE A 786 -5.97 -26.41 18.47
C ILE A 786 -5.24 -25.44 19.42
N PRO A 787 -4.03 -24.96 19.09
CA PRO A 787 -3.35 -23.92 19.86
C PRO A 787 -4.24 -22.67 20.03
N LEU A 788 -3.97 -21.89 21.08
CA LEU A 788 -4.69 -20.62 21.27
C LEU A 788 -4.31 -19.62 20.18
N GLY A 789 -5.21 -18.71 19.80
CA GLY A 789 -4.95 -17.65 18.81
C GLY A 789 -3.75 -16.75 19.17
N THR A 790 -3.36 -16.70 20.44
CA THR A 790 -2.20 -15.96 20.95
C THR A 790 -0.98 -16.86 21.22
N ASP A 791 -0.96 -18.09 20.70
CA ASP A 791 0.21 -18.95 20.77
C ASP A 791 1.27 -18.50 19.75
N PHE A 792 2.18 -17.67 20.23
CA PHE A 792 3.28 -17.10 19.45
C PHE A 792 4.30 -18.12 18.94
N SER A 793 4.21 -19.40 19.35
CA SER A 793 5.04 -20.48 18.80
C SER A 793 4.55 -20.99 17.45
N VAL A 794 3.30 -20.71 17.08
CA VAL A 794 2.66 -21.25 15.87
C VAL A 794 3.31 -20.75 14.59
N ALA A 795 3.40 -19.44 14.41
CA ALA A 795 3.97 -18.86 13.19
C ALA A 795 5.42 -19.30 12.90
N PRO A 796 6.35 -19.35 13.87
CA PRO A 796 7.67 -19.95 13.68
C PRO A 796 7.62 -21.40 13.20
N ALA A 797 6.80 -22.24 13.82
CA ALA A 797 6.70 -23.66 13.47
C ALA A 797 6.14 -23.86 12.05
N VAL A 798 5.10 -23.11 11.70
CA VAL A 798 4.50 -23.13 10.37
C VAL A 798 5.48 -22.62 9.31
N ALA A 799 6.21 -21.53 9.58
CA ALA A 799 7.18 -20.97 8.65
C ALA A 799 8.30 -21.97 8.33
N GLU A 800 8.82 -22.67 9.35
CA GLU A 800 9.80 -23.73 9.16
C GLU A 800 9.26 -24.89 8.33
N ALA A 801 8.06 -25.38 8.65
CA ALA A 801 7.44 -26.51 7.96
C ALA A 801 7.17 -26.20 6.47
N VAL A 802 6.67 -25.00 6.19
CA VAL A 802 6.41 -24.54 4.82
C VAL A 802 7.72 -24.37 4.04
N ALA A 803 8.72 -23.72 4.63
CA ALA A 803 10.03 -23.54 3.99
C ALA A 803 10.73 -24.88 3.72
N ARG A 804 10.69 -25.80 4.67
CA ARG A 804 11.23 -27.16 4.53
C ARG A 804 10.53 -27.89 3.38
N ASN A 805 9.19 -27.88 3.35
CA ASN A 805 8.44 -28.52 2.27
C ASN A 805 8.75 -27.89 0.91
N ALA A 806 8.88 -26.56 0.83
CA ALA A 806 9.24 -25.85 -0.40
C ALA A 806 10.60 -26.26 -0.95
N ILE A 807 11.58 -26.47 -0.07
CA ILE A 807 12.92 -26.91 -0.45
C ILE A 807 12.90 -28.38 -0.89
N GLU A 808 12.24 -29.26 -0.14
CA GLU A 808 12.17 -30.70 -0.44
C GLU A 808 11.42 -31.02 -1.73
N THR A 809 10.42 -30.20 -2.08
CA THR A 809 9.61 -30.36 -3.30
C THR A 809 10.18 -29.61 -4.52
N GLY A 810 11.22 -28.79 -4.34
CA GLY A 810 11.85 -28.02 -5.42
C GLY A 810 11.12 -26.74 -5.82
N GLU A 811 10.14 -26.29 -5.02
CA GLU A 811 9.37 -25.05 -5.24
C GLU A 811 10.14 -23.78 -4.80
N ALA A 812 11.13 -23.93 -3.90
CA ALA A 812 11.93 -22.82 -3.38
C ALA A 812 12.89 -22.26 -4.44
N ARG A 813 12.86 -20.93 -4.67
CA ARG A 813 13.87 -20.23 -5.48
C ARG A 813 15.11 -19.83 -4.67
N LYS A 814 14.96 -19.72 -3.35
CA LYS A 814 16.05 -19.41 -2.42
C LYS A 814 16.18 -20.52 -1.40
N ILE A 815 17.35 -21.17 -1.37
CA ILE A 815 17.65 -22.21 -0.39
C ILE A 815 18.22 -21.55 0.86
N VAL A 816 17.52 -21.73 1.98
CA VAL A 816 17.88 -21.24 3.32
C VAL A 816 17.60 -22.35 4.33
N ASP A 817 18.29 -22.34 5.47
CA ASP A 817 17.98 -23.29 6.54
C ASP A 817 16.59 -22.99 7.14
N PRO A 818 15.61 -23.92 7.07
CA PRO A 818 14.28 -23.71 7.63
C PRO A 818 14.30 -23.38 9.13
N ALA A 819 15.24 -23.93 9.90
CA ALA A 819 15.34 -23.65 11.33
C ALA A 819 15.78 -22.21 11.60
N SER A 820 16.61 -21.63 10.72
CA SER A 820 17.01 -20.22 10.77
C SER A 820 15.83 -19.26 10.55
N ILE A 821 14.86 -19.63 9.70
CA ILE A 821 13.62 -18.87 9.52
C ILE A 821 12.83 -18.85 10.82
N ALA A 822 12.57 -20.02 11.42
CA ALA A 822 11.87 -20.08 12.71
C ALA A 822 12.60 -19.32 13.81
N ALA A 823 13.93 -19.38 13.86
CA ALA A 823 14.73 -18.60 14.80
C ALA A 823 14.56 -17.09 14.62
N LYS A 824 14.56 -16.60 13.36
CA LYS A 824 14.31 -15.19 13.04
C LYS A 824 12.91 -14.76 13.48
N VAL A 825 11.88 -15.58 13.22
CA VAL A 825 10.50 -15.27 13.65
C VAL A 825 10.41 -15.25 15.17
N ARG A 826 11.00 -16.21 15.87
CA ARG A 826 11.03 -16.22 17.34
C ARG A 826 11.70 -14.96 17.88
N ARG A 827 12.86 -14.58 17.34
CA ARG A 827 13.54 -13.34 17.74
C ARG A 827 12.66 -12.13 17.54
N PHE A 828 12.02 -12.01 16.37
CA PHE A 828 11.09 -10.92 16.10
C PHE A 828 9.94 -10.86 17.12
N VAL A 829 9.28 -12.00 17.39
CA VAL A 829 8.09 -12.04 18.25
C VAL A 829 8.42 -11.84 19.73
N TYR A 830 9.57 -12.32 20.22
CA TYR A 830 9.93 -12.28 21.64
C TYR A 830 10.92 -11.17 22.03
N GLU A 831 11.80 -10.73 21.12
CA GLU A 831 12.91 -9.81 21.44
C GLU A 831 12.79 -8.44 20.77
N GLU A 832 12.13 -8.34 19.59
CA GLU A 832 12.08 -7.11 18.78
C GLU A 832 10.71 -6.38 18.86
N ARG A 833 9.87 -6.70 19.86
CA ARG A 833 8.52 -6.12 20.06
C ARG A 833 8.45 -4.83 20.87
#